data_AF-A0A3M2FV93-F1
#
_entry.id   AF-A0A3M2FV93-F1
#
_cell.length_a   1.000
_cell.length_b   1.000
_cell.length_c   1.000
_cell.angle_alpha   90.00
_cell.angle_beta   90.00
_cell.angle_gamma   90.00
#
_symmetry.space_group_name_H-M   'P 1'
#
loop_
_entity.id
_entity.type
_entity.pdbx_description
1 polymer ?
#
loop_
_entity_poly.entity_id
_entity_poly.type
_entity_poly.pdbx_seq_one_letter_code
_entity_poly.pdbx_strand_id
1 'polypeptide(L)'
;PWVMLPPLFALKNEGMDAAFSMPDARIGRDDFINALPGGREDYLAGFRAMAREWYNRALQNSGKDIFLDKTPRYYYILPELRETVPAAQTVLLFRNPLAVLASILDTWVKKDWNRLALHRHDLFAAPRRLIQEAAQPGAIRVAYENLARAPESTLKTLCDALGLAYEPDMIRYGNRQAPRGSMGDPVGVGQHERPSEHSVNKWRLTLRDPMYKLLGEIYLTALGAQTVAAMGYDFQSLLAELRSIESPPLTVSEPELDACFQALKINRHASDGLNAVIEQYRKPAHPDVYAVTSDRGLPRNTPVSSYEYLVSAIVSTYNSERFIEGCLQSLVNQTLYRQGRLEIIVIDAHSPQKEGDIVRAFQDKYDHIRYVRTDKREGIYASWNRGIAMARGKYITNANTDDRLRADGIEKLAALLEAHPDKVLAYGNSRVTTVPNETFETNSSDDTQDLIWPDFDRRTMHSWCYIGPHPVWRKSLHDELGMFDESLTSAADWDFWLRAALKNDFIHLDEFVGLYYLSDETVSRRGDIPIIEAQRLRKKYKAAYKAVAGPYIIPESLPRPEENTLLVILHNFPPFWFGGTENYVINWVRGLQQKGFSVHVLFPHADADQAAPEIRPKTFQGIQTLQVWYDPAEYNYYLDNGGEVVLRMLDDWLKRNPYKHAHYHHIQGLPLQFAHILNAHDIPYTVTLHDFTLICLRNHLFHYQENRICDRPSEENCASCFFHLFNINAEVNLKNQVKSVLAARERKARSLLAGAAFITAPSSFVKNRFVKYGWVKDTRITVQPLGMETMHPLPKTSRTNQTVFAFLGNINHLKNPLVLLHAFEKTKGDVRLEIWGNGKPQELSEVHAFCQKEKRAQYMGAYNPSQMPEILSRVDVVVVPSFMESYSMVVREALLLNTPVVAAAVGGILDVIKDGANGWLFDPTDVQTLQNILQDLVDHPEKIQQAQQSSSEIVTYEQDLNFWSDYYEKALLQPGTGISNSQWKNKSNRPAAPRVLVLSV
;
A
#
# COMPACT_ATOMS: atom_id res chain seq x y z
N PRO A 1 29.03 25.44 11.29
CA PRO A 1 28.46 26.04 10.06
C PRO A 1 27.94 24.93 9.15
N TRP A 2 26.75 25.03 8.52
CA TRP A 2 26.20 23.94 7.69
C TRP A 2 26.86 23.83 6.30
N VAL A 3 28.19 23.88 6.26
CA VAL A 3 28.98 24.10 5.05
C VAL A 3 29.29 22.80 4.32
N MET A 4 29.72 21.77 5.05
CA MET A 4 30.09 20.48 4.44
C MET A 4 28.90 19.53 4.29
N LEU A 5 27.80 19.77 5.03
CA LEU A 5 26.64 18.88 5.01
C LEU A 5 25.96 18.83 3.63
N PRO A 6 25.49 19.94 3.01
CA PRO A 6 24.83 19.88 1.72
C PRO A 6 25.67 19.23 0.60
N PRO A 7 26.94 19.62 0.35
CA PRO A 7 27.72 19.09 -0.77
C PRO A 7 28.10 17.61 -0.59
N LEU A 8 28.43 17.19 0.64
CA LEU A 8 28.79 15.78 0.88
C LEU A 8 27.57 14.89 1.03
N PHE A 9 26.45 15.39 1.52
CA PHE A 9 25.21 14.62 1.56
C PHE A 9 24.67 14.34 0.15
N ALA A 10 24.96 15.23 -0.82
CA ALA A 10 24.66 15.01 -2.23
C ALA A 10 25.36 13.80 -2.84
N LEU A 11 26.36 13.19 -2.19
CA LEU A 11 27.00 11.94 -2.61
C LEU A 11 26.15 10.71 -2.30
N LYS A 12 25.13 10.84 -1.44
CA LYS A 12 24.28 9.71 -1.05
C LYS A 12 23.23 9.42 -2.11
N ASN A 13 22.81 8.15 -2.15
CA ASN A 13 21.82 7.68 -3.11
C ASN A 13 20.39 8.00 -2.69
N GLU A 14 20.11 8.38 -1.45
CA GLU A 14 18.76 8.59 -0.93
C GLU A 14 18.74 9.71 0.13
N GLY A 15 17.56 10.27 0.39
CA GLY A 15 17.31 11.22 1.48
C GLY A 15 17.48 12.70 1.13
N MET A 16 17.58 13.06 -0.16
CA MET A 16 17.62 14.45 -0.62
C MET A 16 16.46 14.75 -1.56
N ASP A 17 15.63 15.72 -1.18
CA ASP A 17 14.61 16.32 -2.04
C ASP A 17 15.16 17.57 -2.72
N ALA A 18 15.00 17.65 -4.03
CA ALA A 18 15.38 18.82 -4.82
C ALA A 18 14.29 19.20 -5.82
N ALA A 19 14.26 20.47 -6.22
CA ALA A 19 13.32 20.97 -7.23
C ALA A 19 13.62 20.46 -8.66
N PHE A 20 14.76 19.78 -8.85
CA PHE A 20 15.21 19.18 -10.09
C PHE A 20 15.33 17.66 -9.96
N SER A 21 15.42 16.95 -11.09
CA SER A 21 15.50 15.49 -11.11
C SER A 21 16.75 14.98 -10.40
N MET A 22 16.59 14.48 -9.18
CA MET A 22 17.66 13.87 -8.40
C MET A 22 18.25 12.61 -9.05
N PRO A 23 17.49 11.73 -9.73
CA PRO A 23 18.07 10.66 -10.55
C PRO A 23 19.02 11.20 -11.64
N ASP A 24 18.58 12.19 -12.42
CA ASP A 24 19.40 12.72 -13.52
C ASP A 24 20.62 13.48 -13.01
N ALA A 25 20.47 14.25 -11.93
CA ALA A 25 21.59 14.92 -11.27
C ALA A 25 22.61 13.92 -10.71
N ARG A 26 22.16 12.75 -10.21
CA ARG A 26 23.06 11.67 -9.76
C ARG A 26 23.82 11.05 -10.93
N ILE A 27 23.12 10.73 -12.02
CA ILE A 27 23.75 10.19 -13.24
C ILE A 27 24.79 11.19 -13.76
N GLY A 28 24.41 12.46 -13.96
CA GLY A 28 25.33 13.49 -14.45
C GLY A 28 26.53 13.73 -13.52
N ARG A 29 26.31 13.68 -12.19
CA ARG A 29 27.40 13.73 -11.21
C ARG A 29 28.33 12.52 -11.36
N ASP A 30 27.79 11.31 -11.44
CA ASP A 30 28.60 10.09 -11.50
C ASP A 30 29.35 9.97 -12.83
N ASP A 31 28.73 10.38 -13.94
CA ASP A 31 29.40 10.51 -15.24
C ASP A 31 30.54 11.51 -15.18
N PHE A 32 30.30 12.67 -14.56
CA PHE A 32 31.34 13.68 -14.36
C PHE A 32 32.48 13.16 -13.48
N ILE A 33 32.16 12.50 -12.36
CA ILE A 33 33.15 11.88 -11.48
C ILE A 33 33.97 10.84 -12.25
N ASN A 34 33.32 9.97 -13.02
CA ASN A 34 34.00 8.92 -13.80
C ASN A 34 34.87 9.49 -14.93
N ALA A 35 34.56 10.70 -15.42
CA ALA A 35 35.35 11.39 -16.43
C ALA A 35 36.58 12.13 -15.84
N LEU A 36 36.67 12.32 -14.52
CA LEU A 36 37.84 12.93 -13.90
C LEU A 36 39.04 11.97 -13.90
N PRO A 37 40.27 12.45 -14.17
CA PRO A 37 41.47 11.59 -14.21
C PRO A 37 41.71 10.76 -12.94
N GLY A 38 41.44 11.33 -11.76
CA GLY A 38 41.50 10.66 -10.45
C GLY A 38 40.12 10.23 -9.92
N GLY A 39 39.08 10.29 -10.75
CA GLY A 39 37.74 9.85 -10.41
C GLY A 39 37.14 10.55 -9.19
N ARG A 40 36.67 9.74 -8.25
CA ARG A 40 36.09 10.21 -6.98
C ARG A 40 37.07 11.02 -6.14
N GLU A 41 38.36 10.70 -6.13
CA GLU A 41 39.33 11.45 -5.31
C GLU A 41 39.50 12.88 -5.81
N ASP A 42 39.54 13.11 -7.13
CA ASP A 42 39.59 14.48 -7.69
C ASP A 42 38.35 15.29 -7.29
N TYR A 43 37.19 14.66 -7.31
CA TYR A 43 35.93 15.28 -6.89
C TYR A 43 35.95 15.68 -5.41
N LEU A 44 36.41 14.78 -4.53
CA LEU A 44 36.55 15.06 -3.09
C LEU A 44 37.66 16.09 -2.81
N ALA A 45 38.75 16.07 -3.57
CA ALA A 45 39.81 17.07 -3.49
C ALA A 45 39.30 18.48 -3.82
N GLY A 46 38.33 18.59 -4.74
CA GLY A 46 37.61 19.84 -5.01
C GLY A 46 36.88 20.39 -3.78
N PHE A 47 36.08 19.55 -3.10
CA PHE A 47 35.41 19.96 -1.86
C PHE A 47 36.38 20.26 -0.73
N ARG A 48 37.48 19.51 -0.62
CA ARG A 48 38.57 19.75 0.34
C ARG A 48 39.19 21.14 0.11
N ALA A 49 39.46 21.52 -1.14
CA ALA A 49 40.00 22.83 -1.49
C ALA A 49 39.03 23.97 -1.19
N MET A 50 37.75 23.78 -1.52
CA MET A 50 36.67 24.73 -1.22
C MET A 50 36.54 24.98 0.30
N ALA A 51 36.48 23.91 1.09
CA ALA A 51 36.40 23.99 2.55
C ALA A 51 37.60 24.74 3.13
N ARG A 52 38.82 24.41 2.67
CA ARG A 52 40.06 25.06 3.11
C ARG A 52 40.06 26.56 2.84
N GLU A 53 39.62 26.98 1.66
CA GLU A 53 39.54 28.41 1.33
C GLU A 53 38.56 29.13 2.26
N TRP A 54 37.35 28.60 2.45
CA TRP A 54 36.35 29.22 3.31
C TRP A 54 36.79 29.29 4.79
N TYR A 55 37.40 28.23 5.31
CA TYR A 55 37.90 28.23 6.68
C TYR A 55 39.09 29.17 6.87
N ASN A 56 40.03 29.22 5.92
CA ASN A 56 41.15 30.18 5.97
C ASN A 56 40.66 31.64 5.93
N ARG A 57 39.65 31.94 5.12
CA ARG A 57 39.02 33.26 5.07
C ARG A 57 38.34 33.61 6.40
N ALA A 58 37.68 32.65 7.03
CA ALA A 58 37.08 32.85 8.34
C ALA A 58 38.13 33.11 9.44
N LEU A 59 39.35 32.59 9.29
CA LEU A 59 40.47 32.80 10.22
C LEU A 59 41.24 34.11 9.99
N GLN A 60 41.12 34.73 8.81
CA GLN A 60 41.98 35.83 8.36
C GLN A 60 42.05 37.03 9.32
N ASN A 61 40.99 37.27 10.10
CA ASN A 61 40.89 38.38 11.06
C ASN A 61 40.79 37.92 12.53
N SER A 62 40.94 36.62 12.82
CA SER A 62 40.81 36.09 14.18
C SER A 62 42.13 35.95 14.93
N GLY A 63 43.27 36.03 14.23
CA GLY A 63 44.60 35.73 14.80
C GLY A 63 44.74 34.27 15.26
N LYS A 64 43.96 33.36 14.68
CA LYS A 64 43.95 31.93 14.98
C LYS A 64 44.32 31.12 13.74
N ASP A 65 44.91 29.96 13.95
CA ASP A 65 45.40 29.02 12.94
C ASP A 65 44.49 27.78 12.78
N ILE A 66 43.53 27.61 13.69
CA ILE A 66 42.62 26.46 13.72
C ILE A 66 41.17 26.92 13.67
N PHE A 67 40.41 26.33 12.75
CA PHE A 67 38.97 26.53 12.63
C PHE A 67 38.20 25.31 13.18
N LEU A 68 37.28 25.54 14.11
CA LEU A 68 36.40 24.50 14.66
C LEU A 68 35.03 24.54 13.97
N ASP A 69 34.77 23.60 13.05
CA ASP A 69 33.44 23.43 12.45
C ASP A 69 32.52 22.57 13.33
N LYS A 70 31.86 23.22 14.29
CA LYS A 70 30.80 22.60 15.09
C LYS A 70 29.47 22.69 14.35
N THR A 71 28.98 21.56 13.85
CA THR A 71 27.70 21.50 13.14
C THR A 71 26.85 20.31 13.59
N PRO A 72 25.64 20.56 14.14
CA PRO A 72 24.67 19.49 14.37
C PRO A 72 24.40 18.74 13.07
N ARG A 73 24.12 17.43 13.16
CA ARG A 73 23.74 16.58 12.02
C ARG A 73 24.84 16.21 11.03
N TYR A 74 26.10 16.55 11.29
CA TYR A 74 27.22 15.92 10.57
C TYR A 74 27.26 14.40 10.73
N TYR A 75 26.55 13.83 11.73
CA TYR A 75 26.30 12.38 11.81
C TYR A 75 25.69 11.80 10.52
N TYR A 76 25.10 12.60 9.63
CA TYR A 76 24.67 12.12 8.32
C TYR A 76 25.82 11.79 7.38
N ILE A 77 26.92 12.52 7.46
CA ILE A 77 28.02 12.53 6.47
C ILE A 77 29.39 12.19 7.06
N LEU A 78 29.48 11.61 8.27
CA LEU A 78 30.77 11.31 8.92
C LEU A 78 31.71 10.47 8.03
N PRO A 79 31.25 9.43 7.30
CA PRO A 79 32.10 8.69 6.38
C PRO A 79 32.64 9.57 5.24
N GLU A 80 31.78 10.34 4.60
CA GLU A 80 32.16 11.23 3.49
C GLU A 80 33.08 12.36 3.96
N LEU A 81 32.86 12.89 5.18
CA LEU A 81 33.69 13.93 5.76
C LEU A 81 35.11 13.42 6.02
N ARG A 82 35.25 12.21 6.57
CA ARG A 82 36.55 11.57 6.83
C ARG A 82 37.29 11.23 5.53
N GLU A 83 36.57 10.81 4.50
CA GLU A 83 37.13 10.60 3.16
C GLU A 83 37.62 11.94 2.55
N THR A 84 36.82 13.00 2.71
CA THR A 84 37.10 14.32 2.15
C THR A 84 38.25 15.03 2.87
N VAL A 85 38.36 14.92 4.20
CA VAL A 85 39.41 15.57 5.01
C VAL A 85 40.03 14.56 5.97
N PRO A 86 40.85 13.61 5.46
CA PRO A 86 41.37 12.50 6.27
C PRO A 86 42.35 12.94 7.36
N ALA A 87 42.96 14.12 7.23
CA ALA A 87 43.82 14.72 8.25
C ALA A 87 43.05 15.44 9.37
N ALA A 88 41.73 15.62 9.24
CA ALA A 88 40.94 16.28 10.27
C ALA A 88 40.75 15.35 11.47
N GLN A 89 41.02 15.87 12.67
CA GLN A 89 40.71 15.16 13.91
C GLN A 89 39.24 15.35 14.28
N THR A 90 38.55 14.26 14.58
CA THR A 90 37.10 14.30 14.85
C THR A 90 36.84 14.23 16.35
N VAL A 91 36.26 15.29 16.91
CA VAL A 91 35.87 15.34 18.33
C VAL A 91 34.39 15.02 18.47
N LEU A 92 34.07 13.91 19.14
CA LEU A 92 32.71 13.42 19.36
C LEU A 92 32.29 13.68 20.80
N LEU A 93 31.37 14.61 20.97
CA LEU A 93 30.81 14.97 22.26
C LEU A 93 29.59 14.08 22.58
N PHE A 94 29.73 13.18 23.56
CA PHE A 94 28.64 12.40 24.11
C PHE A 94 28.04 13.11 25.32
N ARG A 95 26.71 13.05 25.44
CA ARG A 95 25.96 13.63 26.56
C ARG A 95 24.91 12.62 27.02
N ASN A 96 24.53 12.69 28.30
CA ASN A 96 23.47 11.87 28.85
C ASN A 96 22.23 11.92 27.92
N PRO A 97 21.75 10.76 27.41
CA PRO A 97 20.66 10.71 26.44
C PRO A 97 19.37 11.35 26.98
N LEU A 98 19.06 11.19 28.28
CA LEU A 98 17.91 11.84 28.91
C LEU A 98 18.06 13.36 28.95
N ALA A 99 19.29 13.86 29.08
CA ALA A 99 19.57 15.29 29.02
C ALA A 99 19.42 15.86 27.62
N VAL A 100 19.75 15.07 26.58
CA VAL A 100 19.52 15.45 25.18
C VAL A 100 18.02 15.52 24.88
N LEU A 101 17.26 14.49 25.28
CA LEU A 101 15.80 14.47 25.14
C LEU A 101 15.16 15.66 25.85
N ALA A 102 15.49 15.88 27.14
CA ALA A 102 14.95 16.99 27.91
C ALA A 102 15.28 18.35 27.27
N SER A 103 16.48 18.53 26.72
CA SER A 103 16.86 19.76 26.03
C SER A 103 16.02 19.98 24.76
N ILE A 104 15.76 18.93 23.98
CA ILE A 104 14.90 19.02 22.79
C ILE A 104 13.46 19.36 23.19
N LEU A 105 12.96 18.71 24.24
CA LEU A 105 11.61 18.93 24.77
C LEU A 105 11.41 20.38 25.27
N ASP A 106 12.37 20.91 26.01
CA ASP A 106 12.32 22.26 26.60
C ASP A 106 12.50 23.38 25.55
N THR A 107 13.44 23.20 24.62
CA THR A 107 13.82 24.25 23.66
C THR A 107 12.90 24.28 22.43
N TRP A 108 12.62 23.12 21.81
CA TRP A 108 12.04 23.06 20.46
C TRP A 108 10.61 22.51 20.44
N VAL A 109 10.31 21.50 21.26
CA VAL A 109 9.01 20.82 21.26
C VAL A 109 7.97 21.59 22.05
N LYS A 110 8.23 21.91 23.33
CA LYS A 110 7.30 22.64 24.21
C LYS A 110 5.86 22.08 24.18
N LYS A 111 5.73 20.75 24.26
CA LYS A 111 4.48 19.96 24.15
C LYS A 111 3.80 19.94 22.77
N ASP A 112 4.43 20.47 21.71
CA ASP A 112 4.01 20.26 20.32
C ASP A 112 4.67 18.99 19.75
N TRP A 113 3.97 17.86 19.85
CA TRP A 113 4.51 16.53 19.49
C TRP A 113 4.90 16.40 18.00
N ASN A 114 4.33 17.21 17.11
CA ASN A 114 4.74 17.24 15.70
C ASN A 114 6.18 17.73 15.55
N ARG A 115 6.63 18.63 16.43
CA ARG A 115 8.03 19.08 16.46
C ARG A 115 8.98 18.02 17.00
N LEU A 116 8.50 17.11 17.87
CA LEU A 116 9.32 16.01 18.37
C LEU A 116 9.73 15.06 17.22
N ALA A 117 8.85 14.85 16.24
CA ALA A 117 9.14 14.05 15.06
C ALA A 117 10.35 14.58 14.25
N LEU A 118 10.52 15.91 14.17
CA LEU A 118 11.64 16.57 13.47
C LEU A 118 13.02 16.26 14.10
N HIS A 119 13.03 15.78 15.34
CA HIS A 119 14.24 15.46 16.11
C HIS A 119 14.47 13.95 16.27
N ARG A 120 13.64 13.10 15.66
CA ARG A 120 13.76 11.64 15.76
C ARG A 120 15.15 11.13 15.34
N HIS A 121 15.69 11.65 14.24
CA HIS A 121 17.03 11.26 13.80
C HIS A 121 18.12 11.71 14.78
N ASP A 122 17.95 12.87 15.42
CA ASP A 122 18.87 13.35 16.46
C ASP A 122 18.83 12.45 17.71
N LEU A 123 17.65 11.87 18.02
CA LEU A 123 17.45 10.99 19.17
C LEU A 123 17.89 9.54 18.94
N PHE A 124 17.69 8.97 17.74
CA PHE A 124 17.90 7.55 17.47
C PHE A 124 19.00 7.24 16.44
N ALA A 125 19.09 8.01 15.36
CA ALA A 125 20.08 7.76 14.32
C ALA A 125 21.46 8.32 14.72
N ALA A 126 21.49 9.51 15.34
CA ALA A 126 22.71 10.16 15.74
C ALA A 126 23.53 9.34 16.74
N PRO A 127 22.97 8.80 17.86
CA PRO A 127 23.78 8.02 18.80
C PRO A 127 24.49 6.84 18.14
N ARG A 128 23.78 6.09 17.28
CA ARG A 128 24.33 4.92 16.58
C ARG A 128 25.48 5.32 15.64
N ARG A 129 25.29 6.38 14.85
CA ARG A 129 26.30 6.86 13.90
C ARG A 129 27.51 7.49 14.59
N LEU A 130 27.30 8.20 15.71
CA LEU A 130 28.38 8.74 16.52
C LEU A 130 29.18 7.61 17.20
N ILE A 131 28.54 6.54 17.68
CA ILE A 131 29.23 5.36 18.22
C ILE A 131 30.09 4.69 17.14
N GLN A 132 29.55 4.53 15.93
CA GLN A 132 30.29 3.94 14.80
C GLN A 132 31.52 4.77 14.43
N GLU A 133 31.39 6.09 14.42
CA GLU A 133 32.51 6.99 14.14
C GLU A 133 33.51 7.01 15.29
N ALA A 134 33.04 6.92 16.54
CA ALA A 134 33.90 6.86 17.73
C ALA A 134 34.79 5.60 17.77
N ALA A 135 34.47 4.57 16.97
CA ALA A 135 35.29 3.39 16.81
C ALA A 135 36.40 3.55 15.74
N GLN A 136 36.40 4.65 14.98
CA GLN A 136 37.38 4.90 13.92
C GLN A 136 38.69 5.46 14.49
N PRO A 137 39.86 5.12 13.90
CA PRO A 137 41.13 5.71 14.28
C PRO A 137 41.11 7.24 14.16
N GLY A 138 41.59 7.96 15.18
CA GLY A 138 41.63 9.42 15.19
C GLY A 138 40.36 10.13 15.67
N ALA A 139 39.30 9.39 16.03
CA ALA A 139 38.14 9.96 16.69
C ALA A 139 38.39 10.12 18.20
N ILE A 140 38.19 11.32 18.73
CA ILE A 140 38.37 11.66 20.14
C ILE A 140 37.01 11.76 20.81
N ARG A 141 36.80 10.97 21.86
CA ARG A 141 35.54 10.94 22.62
C ARG A 141 35.63 11.90 23.80
N VAL A 142 34.63 12.74 23.96
CA VAL A 142 34.51 13.66 25.10
C VAL A 142 33.13 13.49 25.73
N ALA A 143 33.09 13.21 27.04
CA ALA A 143 31.85 13.25 27.79
C ALA A 143 31.56 14.70 28.19
N TYR A 144 30.36 15.17 27.88
CA TYR A 144 29.91 16.53 28.20
C TYR A 144 29.98 16.83 29.69
N GLU A 145 29.63 15.85 30.52
CA GLU A 145 29.61 15.99 31.97
C GLU A 145 31.02 16.21 32.55
N ASN A 146 32.05 15.60 31.96
CA ASN A 146 33.44 15.83 32.35
C ASN A 146 33.89 17.23 31.95
N LEU A 147 33.52 17.68 30.74
CA LEU A 147 33.80 19.03 30.27
C LEU A 147 33.11 20.10 31.13
N ALA A 148 31.97 19.80 31.73
CA ALA A 148 31.26 20.71 32.63
C ALA A 148 31.82 20.72 34.06
N ARG A 149 32.14 19.55 34.63
CA ARG A 149 32.59 19.39 36.04
C ARG A 149 34.09 19.64 36.24
N ALA A 150 34.90 19.24 35.27
CA ALA A 150 36.35 19.37 35.32
C ALA A 150 36.88 19.93 33.98
N PRO A 151 36.51 21.17 33.60
CA PRO A 151 36.82 21.74 32.30
C PRO A 151 38.33 21.85 32.04
N GLU A 152 39.12 22.22 33.05
CA GLU A 152 40.59 22.37 32.93
C GLU A 152 41.27 21.04 32.56
N SER A 153 41.00 19.96 33.31
CA SER A 153 41.63 18.66 33.05
C SER A 153 41.10 18.04 31.77
N THR A 154 39.80 18.14 31.50
CA THR A 154 39.18 17.60 30.29
C THR A 154 39.69 18.30 29.03
N LEU A 155 39.81 19.63 29.04
CA LEU A 155 40.38 20.36 27.89
C LEU A 155 41.87 20.14 27.74
N LYS A 156 42.63 19.99 28.84
CA LYS A 156 44.04 19.64 28.74
C LYS A 156 44.24 18.29 28.05
N THR A 157 43.49 17.26 28.45
CA THR A 157 43.50 15.95 27.77
C THR A 157 43.06 16.04 26.31
N LEU A 158 42.04 16.85 26.02
CA LEU A 158 41.60 17.06 24.63
C LEU A 158 42.67 17.78 23.79
N CYS A 159 43.34 18.80 24.35
CA CYS A 159 44.42 19.52 23.68
C CYS A 159 45.62 18.59 23.42
N ASP A 160 46.02 17.79 24.42
CA ASP A 160 47.08 16.81 24.27
C ASP A 160 46.76 15.80 23.15
N ALA A 161 45.52 15.31 23.08
CA ALA A 161 45.06 14.42 22.01
C ALA A 161 45.03 15.09 20.63
N LEU A 162 44.68 16.38 20.58
CA LEU A 162 44.66 17.19 19.35
C LEU A 162 46.06 17.70 18.92
N GLY A 163 47.09 17.54 19.76
CA GLY A 163 48.42 18.13 19.54
C GLY A 163 48.44 19.65 19.70
N LEU A 164 47.55 20.21 20.52
CA LEU A 164 47.40 21.65 20.75
C LEU A 164 47.95 22.06 22.11
N ALA A 165 48.49 23.28 22.20
CA ALA A 165 48.84 23.87 23.48
C ALA A 165 47.57 24.27 24.24
N TYR A 166 47.43 23.81 25.48
CA TYR A 166 46.35 24.26 26.35
C TYR A 166 46.57 25.72 26.78
N GLU A 167 45.63 26.60 26.44
CA GLU A 167 45.60 27.98 26.92
C GLU A 167 44.52 28.14 28.00
N PRO A 168 44.82 28.71 29.19
CA PRO A 168 43.82 28.93 30.25
C PRO A 168 42.58 29.74 29.81
N ASP A 169 42.69 30.53 28.75
CA ASP A 169 41.57 31.30 28.18
C ASP A 169 40.59 30.45 27.37
N MET A 170 40.91 29.19 27.03
CA MET A 170 39.99 28.28 26.32
C MET A 170 38.73 27.96 27.14
N ILE A 171 38.81 28.06 28.47
CA ILE A 171 37.66 27.91 29.38
C ILE A 171 36.99 29.23 29.73
N ARG A 172 37.50 30.38 29.27
CA ARG A 172 36.98 31.71 29.61
C ARG A 172 36.39 32.39 28.37
N TYR A 173 35.06 32.33 28.21
CA TYR A 173 34.37 32.81 27.00
C TYR A 173 33.39 33.97 27.24
N GLY A 174 33.19 34.42 28.48
CA GLY A 174 32.20 35.47 28.83
C GLY A 174 32.44 36.87 28.27
N ASN A 175 33.67 37.20 27.84
CA ASN A 175 34.06 38.55 27.39
C ASN A 175 34.23 38.68 25.85
N ARG A 176 33.77 37.70 25.06
CA ARG A 176 33.93 37.73 23.59
C ARG A 176 32.58 37.98 22.92
N GLN A 177 32.51 38.94 21.99
CA GLN A 177 31.33 39.12 21.13
C GLN A 177 31.07 37.82 20.36
N ALA A 178 30.02 37.08 20.76
CA ALA A 178 29.61 35.88 20.05
C ALA A 178 29.15 36.25 18.63
N PRO A 179 29.54 35.49 17.59
CA PRO A 179 29.04 35.72 16.24
C PRO A 179 27.51 35.59 16.19
N ARG A 180 26.83 36.59 15.61
CA ARG A 180 25.36 36.58 15.43
C ARG A 180 24.97 35.57 14.34
N GLY A 181 24.26 34.52 14.72
CA GLY A 181 23.66 33.55 13.79
C GLY A 181 22.21 33.22 14.19
N SER A 182 21.35 32.98 13.21
CA SER A 182 19.90 32.70 13.39
C SER A 182 19.58 31.29 13.90
N MET A 183 20.55 30.38 13.86
CA MET A 183 20.38 28.94 14.14
C MET A 183 21.09 28.47 15.41
N GLY A 184 21.58 29.39 16.25
CA GLY A 184 22.19 29.06 17.54
C GLY A 184 21.14 28.84 18.63
N ASP A 185 21.42 27.95 19.58
CA ASP A 185 20.65 27.83 20.82
C ASP A 185 20.70 29.20 21.54
N PRO A 186 19.58 29.90 21.79
CA PRO A 186 19.59 31.27 22.34
C PRO A 186 20.03 31.37 23.81
N VAL A 187 20.75 30.37 24.34
CA VAL A 187 20.88 30.16 25.79
C VAL A 187 22.32 29.87 26.20
N GLY A 188 22.90 30.73 27.04
CA GLY A 188 23.96 30.37 27.98
C GLY A 188 25.34 31.01 27.82
N VAL A 189 25.84 31.27 26.60
CA VAL A 189 27.22 31.79 26.42
C VAL A 189 27.38 33.22 26.97
N GLY A 190 26.30 34.02 26.98
CA GLY A 190 26.25 35.33 27.65
C GLY A 190 25.85 35.27 29.13
N GLN A 191 25.56 34.09 29.68
CA GLN A 191 25.09 33.91 31.08
C GLN A 191 26.16 33.31 32.01
N HIS A 192 27.22 32.74 31.45
CA HIS A 192 28.32 32.14 32.18
C HIS A 192 29.66 32.51 31.55
N GLU A 193 30.65 32.87 32.36
CA GLU A 193 31.97 33.26 31.86
C GLU A 193 32.87 32.05 31.54
N ARG A 194 32.47 30.85 31.98
CA ARG A 194 33.21 29.58 31.88
C ARG A 194 32.25 28.37 31.85
N PRO A 195 32.69 27.15 31.45
CA PRO A 195 31.86 25.94 31.52
C PRO A 195 31.22 25.79 32.91
N SER A 196 29.92 25.50 32.92
CA SER A 196 29.09 25.51 34.12
C SER A 196 28.40 24.15 34.28
N GLU A 197 28.36 23.66 35.52
CA GLU A 197 27.62 22.45 35.88
C GLU A 197 26.10 22.65 35.89
N HIS A 198 25.61 23.89 35.80
CA HIS A 198 24.19 24.23 35.88
C HIS A 198 23.33 23.42 34.88
N SER A 199 23.88 23.12 33.70
CA SER A 199 23.21 22.39 32.62
C SER A 199 23.27 20.86 32.75
N VAL A 200 24.08 20.31 33.67
CA VAL A 200 24.31 18.86 33.81
C VAL A 200 23.08 18.15 34.38
N ASN A 201 22.44 18.75 35.38
CA ASN A 201 21.27 18.17 36.06
C ASN A 201 19.94 18.83 35.69
N LYS A 202 19.93 19.83 34.80
CA LYS A 202 18.72 20.57 34.38
C LYS A 202 17.62 19.63 33.86
N TRP A 203 18.00 18.56 33.17
CA TRP A 203 17.07 17.58 32.62
C TRP A 203 16.15 16.96 33.67
N ARG A 204 16.62 16.83 34.92
CA ARG A 204 15.81 16.31 36.03
C ARG A 204 14.61 17.20 36.34
N LEU A 205 14.73 18.51 36.13
CA LEU A 205 13.64 19.46 36.31
C LEU A 205 12.62 19.34 35.17
N THR A 206 13.09 19.24 33.92
CA THR A 206 12.22 19.07 32.75
C THR A 206 11.44 17.76 32.84
N LEU A 207 12.09 16.66 33.23
CA LEU A 207 11.45 15.35 33.37
C LEU A 207 10.67 15.17 34.70
N ARG A 208 10.40 16.24 35.45
CA ARG A 208 9.36 16.23 36.52
C ARG A 208 7.96 16.23 35.93
N ASP A 209 7.78 16.77 34.72
CA ASP A 209 6.52 16.64 34.00
C ASP A 209 6.26 15.15 33.73
N PRO A 210 5.07 14.63 34.13
CA PRO A 210 4.84 13.20 34.13
C PRO A 210 4.83 12.61 32.71
N MET A 211 4.41 13.39 31.71
CA MET A 211 4.46 12.95 30.31
C MET A 211 5.90 12.91 29.79
N TYR A 212 6.70 13.94 30.09
CA TYR A 212 8.12 13.93 29.71
C TYR A 212 8.90 12.82 30.42
N LYS A 213 8.56 12.51 31.67
CA LYS A 213 9.14 11.39 32.41
C LYS A 213 8.87 10.05 31.72
N LEU A 214 7.61 9.79 31.36
CA LEU A 214 7.21 8.59 30.61
C LEU A 214 7.91 8.51 29.25
N LEU A 215 7.95 9.62 28.51
CA LEU A 215 8.71 9.73 27.26
C LEU A 215 10.21 9.43 27.46
N GLY A 216 10.79 9.85 28.58
CA GLY A 216 12.16 9.54 28.96
C GLY A 216 12.39 8.03 29.13
N GLU A 217 11.46 7.32 29.79
CA GLU A 217 11.56 5.87 29.97
C GLU A 217 11.35 5.14 28.65
N ILE A 218 10.40 5.57 27.82
CA ILE A 218 10.16 5.03 26.48
C ILE A 218 11.40 5.23 25.60
N TYR A 219 11.93 6.45 25.57
CA TYR A 219 13.10 6.80 24.76
C TYR A 219 14.33 5.98 25.19
N LEU A 220 14.64 5.95 26.48
CA LEU A 220 15.79 5.22 27.00
C LEU A 220 15.68 3.72 26.70
N THR A 221 14.48 3.14 26.92
CA THR A 221 14.19 1.73 26.60
C THR A 221 14.34 1.44 25.12
N ALA A 222 13.82 2.31 24.24
CA ALA A 222 13.91 2.16 22.80
C ALA A 222 15.35 2.37 22.26
N LEU A 223 16.15 3.20 22.92
CA LEU A 223 17.58 3.37 22.58
C LEU A 223 18.36 2.09 22.89
N GLY A 224 17.99 1.40 23.97
CA GLY A 224 18.48 0.08 24.35
C GLY A 224 19.79 0.13 25.15
N ALA A 225 19.97 -0.86 26.04
CA ALA A 225 21.11 -0.92 26.96
C ALA A 225 22.48 -0.95 26.25
N GLN A 226 22.58 -1.66 25.12
CA GLN A 226 23.83 -1.74 24.35
C GLN A 226 24.25 -0.37 23.80
N THR A 227 23.31 0.41 23.24
CA THR A 227 23.59 1.75 22.71
C THR A 227 23.98 2.69 23.82
N VAL A 228 23.26 2.67 24.95
CA VAL A 228 23.52 3.53 26.11
C VAL A 228 24.89 3.25 26.71
N ALA A 229 25.26 1.97 26.87
CA ALA A 229 26.59 1.55 27.29
C ALA A 229 27.67 2.02 26.30
N ALA A 230 27.43 1.85 25.00
CA ALA A 230 28.36 2.30 23.96
C ALA A 230 28.52 3.83 23.91
N MET A 231 27.56 4.61 24.40
CA MET A 231 27.69 6.07 24.60
C MET A 231 28.53 6.43 25.83
N GLY A 232 28.77 5.49 26.75
CA GLY A 232 29.52 5.70 27.98
C GLY A 232 28.65 5.87 29.24
N TYR A 233 27.38 5.45 29.20
CA TYR A 233 26.46 5.56 30.32
C TYR A 233 25.93 4.18 30.75
N ASP A 234 25.62 4.02 32.04
CA ASP A 234 24.98 2.80 32.52
C ASP A 234 23.45 2.91 32.40
N PHE A 235 22.85 1.94 31.69
CA PHE A 235 21.41 1.94 31.41
C PHE A 235 20.57 1.83 32.68
N GLN A 236 20.94 0.92 33.59
CA GLN A 236 20.16 0.68 34.81
C GLN A 236 20.24 1.87 35.77
N SER A 237 21.42 2.49 35.89
CA SER A 237 21.62 3.71 36.67
C SER A 237 20.81 4.86 36.13
N LEU A 238 20.79 5.10 34.81
CA LEU A 238 19.98 6.15 34.19
C LEU A 238 18.47 5.92 34.37
N LEU A 239 18.03 4.67 34.24
CA LEU A 239 16.63 4.31 34.44
C LEU A 239 16.21 4.48 35.92
N ALA A 240 17.07 4.07 36.86
CA ALA A 240 16.83 4.27 38.29
C ALA A 240 16.81 5.76 38.66
N GLU A 241 17.75 6.55 38.14
CA GLU A 241 17.77 8.01 38.31
C GLU A 241 16.50 8.66 37.77
N LEU A 242 16.08 8.32 36.55
CA LEU A 242 14.84 8.82 35.96
C LEU A 242 13.64 8.48 36.84
N ARG A 243 13.52 7.23 37.29
CA ARG A 243 12.40 6.76 38.13
C ARG A 243 12.38 7.48 39.49
N SER A 244 13.53 7.79 40.06
CA SER A 244 13.66 8.52 41.34
C SER A 244 13.21 9.98 41.29
N ILE A 245 13.03 10.58 40.10
CA ILE A 245 12.55 11.95 39.98
C ILE A 245 11.10 12.01 40.47
N GLU A 246 10.83 12.80 41.53
CA GLU A 246 9.47 13.06 41.98
C GLU A 246 8.65 13.71 40.86
N SER A 247 7.50 13.10 40.54
CA SER A 247 6.60 13.54 39.48
C SER A 247 5.14 13.31 39.91
N PRO A 248 4.20 14.23 39.61
CA PRO A 248 2.78 14.03 39.88
C PRO A 248 2.23 12.77 39.20
N PRO A 249 1.07 12.23 39.64
CA PRO A 249 0.39 11.15 38.95
C PRO A 249 0.11 11.52 37.48
N LEU A 250 0.45 10.61 36.57
CA LEU A 250 0.19 10.79 35.15
C LEU A 250 -1.32 10.77 34.90
N THR A 251 -1.88 11.92 34.52
CA THR A 251 -3.26 12.06 34.03
C THR A 251 -3.20 12.36 32.54
N VAL A 252 -2.90 11.32 31.76
CA VAL A 252 -2.70 11.45 30.31
C VAL A 252 -3.77 10.64 29.59
N SER A 253 -4.33 11.23 28.55
CA SER A 253 -5.26 10.55 27.65
C SER A 253 -4.49 9.63 26.68
N GLU A 254 -5.02 8.43 26.40
CA GLU A 254 -4.46 7.51 25.39
C GLU A 254 -4.12 8.21 24.05
N PRO A 255 -4.91 9.17 23.53
CA PRO A 255 -4.54 9.92 22.33
C PRO A 255 -3.24 10.73 22.43
N GLU A 256 -2.94 11.31 23.59
CA GLU A 256 -1.72 12.09 23.80
C GLU A 256 -0.50 11.17 23.93
N LEU A 257 -0.70 9.97 24.51
CA LEU A 257 0.30 8.92 24.55
C LEU A 257 0.59 8.33 23.15
N ASP A 258 -0.46 8.07 22.36
CA ASP A 258 -0.34 7.59 20.98
C ASP A 258 0.36 8.64 20.09
N ALA A 259 0.05 9.93 20.24
CA ALA A 259 0.74 11.01 19.53
C ALA A 259 2.26 11.03 19.80
N CYS A 260 2.65 10.73 21.04
CA CYS A 260 4.05 10.59 21.44
C CYS A 260 4.74 9.38 20.78
N PHE A 261 4.10 8.21 20.78
CA PHE A 261 4.62 7.00 20.11
C PHE A 261 4.72 7.18 18.60
N GLN A 262 3.73 7.82 17.98
CA GLN A 262 3.72 8.18 16.57
C GLN A 262 4.86 9.15 16.22
N ALA A 263 5.05 10.21 17.01
CA ALA A 263 6.13 11.19 16.78
C ALA A 263 7.53 10.53 16.80
N LEU A 264 7.73 9.53 17.65
CA LEU A 264 9.01 8.79 17.72
C LEU A 264 9.08 7.61 16.75
N LYS A 265 7.97 7.25 16.07
CA LYS A 265 7.75 6.02 15.30
C LYS A 265 8.25 4.77 16.07
N ILE A 266 7.90 4.68 17.35
CA ILE A 266 8.17 3.50 18.19
C ILE A 266 6.92 2.64 18.19
N ASN A 267 7.04 1.39 17.74
CA ASN A 267 5.92 0.46 17.83
C ASN A 267 5.72 0.05 19.30
N ARG A 268 4.59 0.48 19.87
CA ARG A 268 4.20 0.19 21.26
C ARG A 268 4.17 -1.30 21.59
N HIS A 269 3.97 -2.16 20.58
CA HIS A 269 3.86 -3.61 20.71
C HIS A 269 5.15 -4.37 20.37
N ALA A 270 6.26 -3.67 20.09
CA ALA A 270 7.49 -4.30 19.60
C ALA A 270 8.40 -4.89 20.69
N SER A 271 8.13 -4.68 21.98
CA SER A 271 8.87 -5.34 23.06
C SER A 271 8.10 -5.45 24.38
N ASP A 272 8.28 -6.55 25.10
CA ASP A 272 7.69 -6.78 26.43
C ASP A 272 8.10 -5.69 27.45
N GLY A 273 9.29 -5.11 27.26
CA GLY A 273 9.80 -4.03 28.10
C GLY A 273 9.04 -2.70 27.96
N LEU A 274 8.50 -2.37 26.78
CA LEU A 274 7.74 -1.15 26.55
C LEU A 274 6.33 -1.24 27.14
N ASN A 275 5.67 -2.40 27.01
CA ASN A 275 4.36 -2.66 27.62
C ASN A 275 4.44 -2.61 29.16
N ALA A 276 5.50 -3.17 29.75
CA ALA A 276 5.72 -3.11 31.20
C ALA A 276 5.90 -1.67 31.72
N VAL A 277 6.57 -0.80 30.94
CA VAL A 277 6.70 0.63 31.28
C VAL A 277 5.34 1.32 31.24
N ILE A 278 4.50 1.08 30.22
CA ILE A 278 3.18 1.70 30.11
C ILE A 278 2.25 1.25 31.25
N GLU A 279 2.22 -0.06 31.56
CA GLU A 279 1.41 -0.61 32.65
C GLU A 279 1.85 -0.11 34.03
N GLN A 280 3.14 0.18 34.23
CA GLN A 280 3.64 0.76 35.48
C GLN A 280 3.05 2.16 35.77
N TYR A 281 2.66 2.90 34.72
CA TYR A 281 2.04 4.23 34.84
C TYR A 281 0.50 4.18 34.80
N ARG A 282 -0.11 3.02 34.52
CA ARG A 282 -1.55 2.78 34.67
C ARG A 282 -1.86 2.39 36.13
N LYS A 283 -2.48 3.29 36.91
CA LYS A 283 -3.15 2.91 38.17
C LYS A 283 -4.66 2.81 38.00
N PRO A 284 -5.32 1.85 38.68
CA PRO A 284 -6.76 1.70 38.64
C PRO A 284 -7.43 2.93 39.24
N ALA A 285 -8.43 3.48 38.54
CA ALA A 285 -9.28 4.52 39.11
C ALA A 285 -10.08 3.90 40.27
N HIS A 286 -9.76 4.29 41.50
CA HIS A 286 -10.61 4.07 42.68
C HIS A 286 -11.34 5.38 43.02
N PRO A 287 -12.40 5.34 43.85
CA PRO A 287 -13.69 5.93 43.57
C PRO A 287 -13.89 7.24 44.32
N ASP A 288 -14.96 7.92 43.90
CA ASP A 288 -15.66 8.99 44.61
C ASP A 288 -15.04 10.39 44.69
N VAL A 289 -15.96 11.31 44.38
CA VAL A 289 -16.12 12.70 44.86
C VAL A 289 -15.88 13.76 43.78
N TYR A 290 -16.97 14.16 43.12
CA TYR A 290 -17.55 15.50 43.28
C TYR A 290 -19.06 15.46 43.01
N ALA A 291 -19.82 15.61 44.09
CA ALA A 291 -21.20 16.06 44.06
C ALA A 291 -21.22 17.59 43.92
N VAL A 292 -22.01 18.11 42.97
CA VAL A 292 -22.75 19.37 43.13
C VAL A 292 -24.16 19.15 42.58
N THR A 293 -25.11 19.58 43.40
CA THR A 293 -26.54 19.31 43.45
C THR A 293 -27.37 20.08 42.42
N SER A 294 -28.39 19.46 41.84
CA SER A 294 -29.81 19.88 42.00
C SER A 294 -30.78 19.00 41.19
N ASP A 295 -31.30 17.99 41.88
CA ASP A 295 -32.70 17.59 41.97
C ASP A 295 -33.64 17.72 40.73
N ARG A 296 -33.96 16.58 40.12
CA ARG A 296 -35.35 16.06 39.98
C ARG A 296 -35.29 14.59 39.57
N GLY A 297 -35.80 13.73 40.44
CA GLY A 297 -35.50 12.30 40.48
C GLY A 297 -36.06 11.46 39.33
N LEU A 298 -35.27 10.45 38.96
CA LEU A 298 -35.70 9.14 38.48
C LEU A 298 -34.79 8.08 39.12
N PRO A 299 -35.31 6.90 39.49
CA PRO A 299 -34.66 5.99 40.44
C PRO A 299 -33.38 5.33 39.89
N ARG A 300 -32.40 5.17 40.77
CA ARG A 300 -31.19 4.33 40.55
C ARG A 300 -31.60 2.89 40.30
N ASN A 301 -31.19 2.32 39.15
CA ASN A 301 -31.31 0.88 38.91
C ASN A 301 -30.17 0.12 39.60
N THR A 302 -30.58 -0.76 40.51
CA THR A 302 -29.89 -1.94 41.05
C THR A 302 -29.51 -2.91 39.89
N PRO A 303 -28.52 -3.82 40.05
CA PRO A 303 -28.10 -4.72 38.97
C PRO A 303 -29.24 -5.64 38.57
N VAL A 304 -29.66 -5.62 37.30
CA VAL A 304 -30.68 -6.54 36.79
C VAL A 304 -30.02 -7.89 36.45
N SER A 305 -30.73 -8.94 36.82
CA SER A 305 -30.38 -10.36 36.82
C SER A 305 -30.00 -10.97 35.46
N SER A 306 -29.39 -12.15 35.53
CA SER A 306 -29.09 -13.11 34.45
C SER A 306 -30.05 -13.09 33.27
N TYR A 307 -29.53 -12.86 32.06
CA TYR A 307 -30.25 -13.07 30.79
C TYR A 307 -30.82 -14.51 30.71
N GLU A 308 -32.05 -14.66 30.22
CA GLU A 308 -32.72 -15.97 30.10
C GLU A 308 -32.24 -16.73 28.85
N TYR A 309 -31.96 -16.02 27.77
CA TYR A 309 -31.44 -16.56 26.51
C TYR A 309 -30.08 -15.93 26.16
N LEU A 310 -29.32 -16.59 25.28
CA LEU A 310 -28.11 -15.97 24.72
C LEU A 310 -28.48 -14.91 23.68
N VAL A 311 -29.40 -15.25 22.76
CA VAL A 311 -29.84 -14.38 21.66
C VAL A 311 -31.36 -14.32 21.60
N SER A 312 -31.90 -13.15 21.25
CA SER A 312 -33.30 -12.98 20.83
C SER A 312 -33.36 -12.66 19.34
N ALA A 313 -34.01 -13.51 18.54
CA ALA A 313 -34.30 -13.23 17.13
C ALA A 313 -35.62 -12.49 16.99
N ILE A 314 -35.60 -11.30 16.38
CA ILE A 314 -36.77 -10.46 16.19
C ILE A 314 -37.23 -10.56 14.74
N VAL A 315 -38.46 -11.04 14.55
CA VAL A 315 -39.11 -11.17 13.26
C VAL A 315 -40.23 -10.14 13.17
N SER A 316 -40.17 -9.24 12.19
CA SER A 316 -41.27 -8.34 11.84
C SER A 316 -42.01 -8.89 10.62
N THR A 317 -43.34 -9.01 10.69
CA THR A 317 -44.15 -9.51 9.56
C THR A 317 -45.28 -8.55 9.20
N TYR A 318 -45.44 -8.34 7.89
CA TYR A 318 -46.55 -7.65 7.25
C TYR A 318 -46.65 -8.10 5.78
N ASN A 319 -47.78 -8.67 5.39
CA ASN A 319 -48.02 -9.12 4.00
C ASN A 319 -46.89 -10.05 3.50
N SER A 320 -46.50 -11.00 4.34
CA SER A 320 -45.38 -11.91 4.11
C SER A 320 -45.74 -13.39 4.31
N GLU A 321 -47.02 -13.77 4.11
CA GLU A 321 -47.50 -15.17 4.15
C GLU A 321 -46.59 -16.13 3.36
N ARG A 322 -46.14 -15.69 2.18
CA ARG A 322 -45.25 -16.45 1.29
C ARG A 322 -43.92 -16.84 1.92
N PHE A 323 -43.45 -16.09 2.92
CA PHE A 323 -42.07 -16.15 3.42
C PHE A 323 -41.95 -16.52 4.90
N ILE A 324 -42.97 -16.20 5.71
CA ILE A 324 -42.92 -16.33 7.17
C ILE A 324 -42.71 -17.77 7.64
N GLU A 325 -43.32 -18.76 7.00
CA GLU A 325 -43.12 -20.18 7.33
C GLU A 325 -41.65 -20.59 7.17
N GLY A 326 -41.02 -20.24 6.05
CA GLY A 326 -39.62 -20.54 5.80
C GLY A 326 -38.66 -19.80 6.74
N CYS A 327 -38.99 -18.56 7.14
CA CYS A 327 -38.23 -17.80 8.13
C CYS A 327 -38.26 -18.49 9.50
N LEU A 328 -39.46 -18.84 10.00
CA LEU A 328 -39.62 -19.53 11.28
C LEU A 328 -38.94 -20.90 11.25
N GLN A 329 -39.07 -21.63 10.15
CA GLN A 329 -38.40 -22.92 9.97
C GLN A 329 -36.87 -22.78 10.02
N SER A 330 -36.30 -21.70 9.44
CA SER A 330 -34.87 -21.41 9.49
C SER A 330 -34.40 -21.10 10.92
N LEU A 331 -35.20 -20.36 11.70
CA LEU A 331 -34.88 -20.01 13.09
C LEU A 331 -34.95 -21.20 14.05
N VAL A 332 -35.99 -22.05 13.97
CA VAL A 332 -36.08 -23.25 14.82
C VAL A 332 -35.03 -24.31 14.46
N ASN A 333 -34.46 -24.22 13.24
CA ASN A 333 -33.34 -25.05 12.81
C ASN A 333 -31.97 -24.55 13.27
N GLN A 334 -31.88 -23.33 13.84
CA GLN A 334 -30.63 -22.82 14.38
C GLN A 334 -30.14 -23.70 15.53
N THR A 335 -28.83 -23.94 15.57
CA THR A 335 -28.18 -24.70 16.65
C THR A 335 -28.47 -24.11 18.03
N LEU A 336 -28.45 -22.79 18.18
CA LEU A 336 -28.80 -22.12 19.44
C LEU A 336 -30.25 -22.36 19.89
N TYR A 337 -31.19 -22.48 18.96
CA TYR A 337 -32.59 -22.79 19.29
C TYR A 337 -32.70 -24.21 19.85
N ARG A 338 -32.06 -25.18 19.19
CA ARG A 338 -32.01 -26.58 19.65
C ARG A 338 -31.31 -26.73 21.02
N GLN A 339 -30.41 -25.81 21.36
CA GLN A 339 -29.76 -25.74 22.68
C GLN A 339 -30.62 -25.01 23.75
N GLY A 340 -31.81 -24.49 23.40
CA GLY A 340 -32.64 -23.69 24.30
C GLY A 340 -32.08 -22.30 24.62
N ARG A 341 -31.19 -21.76 23.76
CA ARG A 341 -30.46 -20.50 23.98
C ARG A 341 -30.87 -19.38 23.02
N LEU A 342 -31.81 -19.63 22.11
CA LEU A 342 -32.41 -18.66 21.20
C LEU A 342 -33.91 -18.56 21.49
N GLU A 343 -34.41 -17.35 21.73
CA GLU A 343 -35.86 -17.08 21.66
C GLU A 343 -36.22 -16.40 20.34
N ILE A 344 -37.46 -16.61 19.88
CA ILE A 344 -38.00 -16.01 18.65
C ILE A 344 -39.15 -15.09 19.04
N ILE A 345 -39.07 -13.82 18.65
CA ILE A 345 -40.09 -12.80 18.92
C ILE A 345 -40.65 -12.33 17.59
N VAL A 346 -41.91 -12.67 17.31
CA VAL A 346 -42.63 -12.30 16.10
C VAL A 346 -43.56 -11.13 16.40
N ILE A 347 -43.33 -10.01 15.72
CA ILE A 347 -44.19 -8.82 15.75
C ILE A 347 -44.95 -8.75 14.42
N ASP A 348 -46.25 -9.01 14.48
CA ASP A 348 -47.18 -8.89 13.36
C ASP A 348 -47.74 -7.46 13.33
N ALA A 349 -47.31 -6.70 12.33
CA ALA A 349 -47.66 -5.30 12.14
C ALA A 349 -49.02 -5.13 11.45
N HIS A 350 -50.04 -5.84 11.96
CA HIS A 350 -51.41 -5.88 11.44
C HIS A 350 -51.51 -6.46 10.02
N SER A 351 -50.92 -7.64 9.82
CA SER A 351 -50.89 -8.34 8.55
C SER A 351 -52.29 -8.70 8.04
N PRO A 352 -52.57 -8.53 6.73
CA PRO A 352 -53.88 -8.80 6.14
C PRO A 352 -54.09 -10.26 5.72
N GLN A 353 -53.04 -11.08 5.77
CA GLN A 353 -53.00 -12.46 5.28
C GLN A 353 -53.01 -13.44 6.47
N LYS A 354 -52.53 -14.69 6.26
CA LYS A 354 -52.56 -15.79 7.24
C LYS A 354 -51.32 -15.91 8.12
N GLU A 355 -50.49 -14.88 8.22
CA GLU A 355 -49.22 -14.94 8.97
C GLU A 355 -49.45 -15.32 10.44
N GLY A 356 -50.50 -14.77 11.07
CA GLY A 356 -50.85 -15.12 12.44
C GLY A 356 -51.22 -16.59 12.64
N ASP A 357 -51.89 -17.22 11.66
CA ASP A 357 -52.23 -18.65 11.73
C ASP A 357 -50.97 -19.51 11.60
N ILE A 358 -50.05 -19.12 10.72
CA ILE A 358 -48.76 -19.80 10.54
C ILE A 358 -47.94 -19.71 11.84
N VAL A 359 -47.83 -18.53 12.44
CA VAL A 359 -47.05 -18.35 13.67
C VAL A 359 -47.65 -19.16 14.82
N ARG A 360 -48.98 -19.18 14.97
CA ARG A 360 -49.65 -20.01 15.99
C ARG A 360 -49.39 -21.50 15.79
N ALA A 361 -49.43 -21.99 14.55
CA ALA A 361 -49.08 -23.38 14.24
C ALA A 361 -47.63 -23.74 14.58
N PHE A 362 -46.71 -22.75 14.56
CA PHE A 362 -45.35 -22.93 15.08
C PHE A 362 -45.32 -22.91 16.61
N GLN A 363 -46.06 -22.01 17.28
CA GLN A 363 -46.15 -21.99 18.75
C GLN A 363 -46.72 -23.30 19.33
N ASP A 364 -47.61 -23.99 18.61
CA ASP A 364 -48.14 -25.30 19.03
C ASP A 364 -47.08 -26.43 18.94
N LYS A 365 -46.03 -26.24 18.14
CA LYS A 365 -44.98 -27.24 17.86
C LYS A 365 -43.65 -26.96 18.55
N TYR A 366 -43.38 -25.69 18.86
CA TYR A 366 -42.06 -25.18 19.19
C TYR A 366 -42.15 -24.20 20.37
N ASP A 367 -41.33 -24.44 21.39
CA ASP A 367 -41.23 -23.60 22.58
C ASP A 367 -40.49 -22.27 22.28
N HIS A 368 -40.49 -21.31 23.20
CA HIS A 368 -39.70 -20.07 23.08
C HIS A 368 -40.04 -19.17 21.85
N ILE A 369 -41.24 -19.34 21.27
CA ILE A 369 -41.78 -18.43 20.25
C ILE A 369 -42.83 -17.52 20.87
N ARG A 370 -42.58 -16.21 20.81
CA ARG A 370 -43.48 -15.17 21.33
C ARG A 370 -44.08 -14.40 20.17
N TYR A 371 -45.40 -14.37 20.08
CA TYR A 371 -46.14 -13.68 19.03
C TYR A 371 -46.92 -12.49 19.61
N VAL A 372 -46.76 -11.32 18.99
CA VAL A 372 -47.53 -10.12 19.30
C VAL A 372 -48.03 -9.51 18.01
N ARG A 373 -49.34 -9.29 17.93
CA ARG A 373 -49.99 -8.59 16.83
C ARG A 373 -50.38 -7.19 17.26
N THR A 374 -50.14 -6.20 16.42
CA THR A 374 -50.51 -4.81 16.68
C THR A 374 -51.93 -4.49 16.21
N ASP A 375 -52.59 -3.57 16.91
CA ASP A 375 -53.97 -3.16 16.60
C ASP A 375 -54.09 -2.41 15.26
N LYS A 376 -52.99 -1.78 14.83
CA LYS A 376 -52.89 -1.04 13.58
C LYS A 376 -51.53 -1.29 12.92
N ARG A 377 -51.47 -1.02 11.61
CA ARG A 377 -50.23 -1.11 10.85
C ARG A 377 -49.18 -0.14 11.40
N GLU A 378 -47.98 -0.66 11.66
CA GLU A 378 -46.79 0.10 12.03
C GLU A 378 -45.63 -0.19 11.07
N GLY A 379 -44.58 0.65 11.12
CA GLY A 379 -43.38 0.46 10.31
C GLY A 379 -42.44 -0.61 10.88
N ILE A 380 -41.54 -1.14 10.04
CA ILE A 380 -40.63 -2.24 10.41
C ILE A 380 -39.81 -1.93 11.66
N TYR A 381 -39.26 -0.72 11.79
CA TYR A 381 -38.42 -0.35 12.93
C TYR A 381 -39.21 -0.13 14.22
N ALA A 382 -40.48 0.27 14.13
CA ALA A 382 -41.37 0.30 15.30
C ALA A 382 -41.62 -1.13 15.82
N SER A 383 -41.81 -2.08 14.91
CA SER A 383 -41.90 -3.50 15.25
C SER A 383 -40.59 -4.04 15.83
N TRP A 384 -39.43 -3.68 15.29
CA TRP A 384 -38.14 -4.06 15.87
C TRP A 384 -37.94 -3.48 17.27
N ASN A 385 -38.26 -2.21 17.49
CA ASN A 385 -38.21 -1.56 18.80
C ASN A 385 -39.09 -2.28 19.84
N ARG A 386 -40.31 -2.68 19.44
CA ARG A 386 -41.20 -3.50 20.28
C ARG A 386 -40.59 -4.86 20.61
N GLY A 387 -40.00 -5.53 19.61
CA GLY A 387 -39.28 -6.78 19.79
C GLY A 387 -38.10 -6.64 20.76
N ILE A 388 -37.28 -5.59 20.61
CA ILE A 388 -36.12 -5.30 21.48
C ILE A 388 -36.56 -5.09 22.93
N ALA A 389 -37.65 -4.34 23.15
CA ALA A 389 -38.18 -4.11 24.48
C ALA A 389 -38.65 -5.41 25.16
N MET A 390 -39.11 -6.38 24.38
CA MET A 390 -39.57 -7.68 24.86
C MET A 390 -38.44 -8.72 25.00
N ALA A 391 -37.28 -8.47 24.40
CA ALA A 391 -36.15 -9.38 24.33
C ALA A 391 -35.52 -9.63 25.71
N ARG A 392 -35.28 -10.91 26.00
CA ARG A 392 -34.65 -11.45 27.21
C ARG A 392 -33.27 -12.04 26.94
N GLY A 393 -32.79 -11.97 25.70
CA GLY A 393 -31.45 -12.36 25.28
C GLY A 393 -30.38 -11.35 25.65
N LYS A 394 -29.14 -11.83 25.85
CA LYS A 394 -27.94 -11.00 26.00
C LYS A 394 -27.62 -10.23 24.70
N TYR A 395 -27.82 -10.91 23.57
CA TYR A 395 -27.67 -10.36 22.23
C TYR A 395 -29.00 -10.36 21.48
N ILE A 396 -29.09 -9.55 20.44
CA ILE A 396 -30.25 -9.42 19.57
C ILE A 396 -29.81 -9.62 18.12
N THR A 397 -30.70 -10.18 17.31
CA THR A 397 -30.61 -10.20 15.84
C THR A 397 -31.97 -9.91 15.23
N ASN A 398 -32.00 -9.24 14.08
CA ASN A 398 -33.19 -9.14 13.25
C ASN A 398 -33.22 -10.31 12.26
N ALA A 399 -34.40 -10.91 12.07
CA ALA A 399 -34.61 -11.98 11.11
C ALA A 399 -35.71 -11.54 10.13
N ASN A 400 -35.27 -11.11 8.95
CA ASN A 400 -36.17 -10.72 7.87
C ASN A 400 -36.91 -11.95 7.35
N THR A 401 -38.17 -11.79 6.95
CA THR A 401 -39.00 -12.95 6.57
C THR A 401 -38.52 -13.63 5.29
N ASP A 402 -37.92 -12.87 4.37
CA ASP A 402 -37.44 -13.29 3.06
C ASP A 402 -36.00 -13.82 3.03
N ASP A 403 -35.20 -13.56 4.06
CA ASP A 403 -33.81 -14.04 4.18
C ASP A 403 -33.71 -15.41 4.88
N ARG A 404 -32.62 -16.16 4.67
CA ARG A 404 -32.39 -17.46 5.34
C ARG A 404 -31.04 -17.51 6.03
N LEU A 405 -30.96 -18.18 7.17
CA LEU A 405 -29.71 -18.33 7.92
C LEU A 405 -29.09 -19.70 7.71
N ARG A 406 -27.75 -19.76 7.69
CA ARG A 406 -27.00 -21.01 7.87
C ARG A 406 -27.31 -21.56 9.26
N ALA A 407 -27.43 -22.88 9.41
CA ALA A 407 -27.90 -23.49 10.67
C ALA A 407 -27.10 -23.13 11.93
N ASP A 408 -25.82 -22.78 11.80
CA ASP A 408 -24.91 -22.35 12.89
C ASP A 408 -24.58 -20.84 12.84
N GLY A 409 -25.27 -20.06 11.99
CA GLY A 409 -24.93 -18.67 11.69
C GLY A 409 -25.01 -17.75 12.91
N ILE A 410 -26.13 -17.79 13.64
CA ILE A 410 -26.32 -16.96 14.85
C ILE A 410 -25.33 -17.40 15.95
N GLU A 411 -25.09 -18.72 16.09
CA GLU A 411 -24.16 -19.25 17.10
C GLU A 411 -22.75 -18.71 16.91
N LYS A 412 -22.24 -18.74 15.67
CA LYS A 412 -20.90 -18.25 15.36
C LYS A 412 -20.75 -16.75 15.61
N LEU A 413 -21.74 -15.95 15.22
CA LEU A 413 -21.71 -14.50 15.47
C LEU A 413 -21.80 -14.17 16.97
N ALA A 414 -22.64 -14.88 17.72
CA ALA A 414 -22.73 -14.72 19.17
C ALA A 414 -21.44 -15.16 19.88
N ALA A 415 -20.85 -16.29 19.47
CA ALA A 415 -19.57 -16.78 20.02
C ALA A 415 -18.43 -15.78 19.76
N LEU A 416 -18.42 -15.14 18.59
CA LEU A 416 -17.45 -14.10 18.25
C LEU A 416 -17.57 -12.89 19.19
N LEU A 417 -18.79 -12.49 19.58
CA LEU A 417 -19.01 -11.43 20.58
C LEU A 417 -18.71 -11.84 22.03
N GLU A 418 -18.76 -13.13 22.37
CA GLU A 418 -18.30 -13.62 23.67
C GLU A 418 -16.77 -13.58 23.75
N ALA A 419 -16.08 -13.95 22.66
CA ALA A 419 -14.62 -13.92 22.59
C ALA A 419 -14.03 -12.50 22.57
N HIS A 420 -14.79 -11.51 22.09
CA HIS A 420 -14.37 -10.13 21.95
C HIS A 420 -15.28 -9.16 22.74
N PRO A 421 -15.10 -9.06 24.07
CA PRO A 421 -15.96 -8.24 24.93
C PRO A 421 -15.90 -6.74 24.61
N ASP A 422 -14.82 -6.27 23.97
CA ASP A 422 -14.64 -4.90 23.47
C ASP A 422 -15.47 -4.58 22.21
N LYS A 423 -16.04 -5.60 21.57
CA LYS A 423 -16.86 -5.46 20.36
C LYS A 423 -18.34 -5.53 20.71
N VAL A 424 -19.14 -4.68 20.06
CA VAL A 424 -20.58 -4.53 20.37
C VAL A 424 -21.51 -5.16 19.34
N LEU A 425 -21.00 -5.47 18.14
CA LEU A 425 -21.75 -6.04 17.03
C LEU A 425 -20.86 -7.00 16.22
N ALA A 426 -21.42 -8.13 15.82
CA ALA A 426 -20.83 -9.08 14.89
C ALA A 426 -21.71 -9.25 13.65
N TYR A 427 -21.06 -9.40 12.49
CA TYR A 427 -21.71 -9.62 11.19
C TYR A 427 -20.86 -10.55 10.32
N GLY A 428 -21.45 -11.11 9.26
CA GLY A 428 -20.75 -12.01 8.34
C GLY A 428 -21.28 -11.93 6.91
N ASN A 429 -20.59 -12.60 6.00
CA ASN A 429 -20.91 -12.61 4.57
C ASN A 429 -22.31 -13.22 4.30
N SER A 430 -22.94 -12.85 3.19
CA SER A 430 -24.24 -13.39 2.79
C SER A 430 -24.20 -13.83 1.34
N ARG A 431 -24.63 -15.06 1.05
CA ARG A 431 -24.85 -15.46 -0.34
C ARG A 431 -26.11 -14.81 -0.88
N VAL A 432 -26.22 -14.66 -2.18
CA VAL A 432 -27.39 -14.00 -2.79
C VAL A 432 -28.24 -15.02 -3.55
N THR A 433 -29.55 -14.96 -3.33
CA THR A 433 -30.52 -15.75 -4.08
C THR A 433 -31.62 -14.88 -4.66
N THR A 434 -32.07 -15.24 -5.86
CA THR A 434 -33.30 -14.68 -6.48
C THR A 434 -34.45 -15.68 -6.40
N VAL A 435 -34.21 -16.87 -5.82
CA VAL A 435 -35.20 -17.94 -5.68
C VAL A 435 -35.89 -17.80 -4.32
N PRO A 436 -37.20 -17.50 -4.30
CA PRO A 436 -37.96 -17.35 -3.06
C PRO A 436 -37.91 -18.63 -2.22
N ASN A 437 -37.70 -18.49 -0.91
CA ASN A 437 -37.64 -19.59 0.06
C ASN A 437 -36.50 -20.62 -0.14
N GLU A 438 -35.51 -20.37 -1.01
CA GLU A 438 -34.33 -21.23 -1.14
C GLU A 438 -33.56 -21.28 0.19
N THR A 439 -33.06 -22.46 0.62
CA THR A 439 -32.29 -22.59 1.86
C THR A 439 -30.79 -22.53 1.60
N PHE A 440 -30.02 -22.24 2.65
CA PHE A 440 -28.56 -22.15 2.55
C PHE A 440 -27.92 -23.43 2.00
N GLU A 441 -28.47 -24.60 2.33
CA GLU A 441 -27.98 -25.92 1.91
C GLU A 441 -28.34 -26.27 0.46
N THR A 442 -29.47 -25.77 -0.05
CA THR A 442 -29.95 -26.07 -1.40
C THR A 442 -29.49 -25.08 -2.46
N ASN A 443 -28.89 -23.96 -2.03
CA ASN A 443 -28.45 -22.90 -2.92
C ASN A 443 -27.31 -23.36 -3.85
N SER A 444 -27.55 -23.22 -5.16
CA SER A 444 -26.63 -23.64 -6.23
C SER A 444 -26.10 -22.47 -7.08
N SER A 445 -26.21 -21.23 -6.59
CA SER A 445 -25.82 -20.04 -7.36
C SER A 445 -24.31 -20.02 -7.63
N ASP A 446 -23.92 -19.77 -8.90
CA ASP A 446 -22.54 -19.45 -9.28
C ASP A 446 -22.09 -18.18 -8.53
N ASP A 447 -20.92 -18.22 -7.88
CA ASP A 447 -20.25 -17.25 -6.96
C ASP A 447 -20.16 -15.75 -7.40
N THR A 448 -20.91 -15.33 -8.42
CA THR A 448 -20.81 -14.03 -9.09
C THR A 448 -21.65 -12.91 -8.47
N GLN A 449 -22.41 -13.17 -7.40
CA GLN A 449 -23.28 -12.16 -6.75
C GLN A 449 -23.23 -12.15 -5.21
N ASP A 450 -22.36 -12.93 -4.57
CA ASP A 450 -22.27 -13.00 -3.11
C ASP A 450 -21.89 -11.65 -2.46
N LEU A 451 -22.53 -11.34 -1.33
CA LEU A 451 -22.24 -10.15 -0.52
C LEU A 451 -21.12 -10.47 0.46
N ILE A 452 -19.92 -10.07 0.09
CA ILE A 452 -18.71 -10.16 0.92
C ILE A 452 -18.47 -8.79 1.54
N TRP A 453 -18.54 -8.71 2.86
CA TRP A 453 -18.42 -7.46 3.59
C TRP A 453 -16.95 -7.18 3.96
N PRO A 454 -16.53 -5.90 4.03
CA PRO A 454 -15.21 -5.55 4.53
C PRO A 454 -15.15 -5.74 6.05
N ASP A 455 -13.93 -5.82 6.60
CA ASP A 455 -13.73 -5.73 8.04
C ASP A 455 -14.23 -4.38 8.58
N PHE A 456 -14.50 -4.32 9.88
CA PHE A 456 -15.08 -3.13 10.47
C PHE A 456 -14.08 -1.97 10.45
N ASP A 457 -14.34 -1.00 9.57
CA ASP A 457 -13.80 0.34 9.65
C ASP A 457 -14.92 1.35 9.96
N ARG A 458 -14.83 1.95 11.14
CA ARG A 458 -15.73 3.02 11.59
C ARG A 458 -16.00 4.05 10.49
N ARG A 459 -15.02 4.40 9.67
CA ARG A 459 -15.15 5.49 8.68
C ARG A 459 -15.85 5.03 7.40
N THR A 460 -15.64 3.79 6.98
CA THR A 460 -16.36 3.13 5.89
C THR A 460 -17.84 3.01 6.24
N MET A 461 -18.17 2.80 7.52
CA MET A 461 -19.57 2.73 8.00
C MET A 461 -20.35 4.00 7.65
N HIS A 462 -19.69 5.17 7.67
CA HIS A 462 -20.32 6.45 7.26
C HIS A 462 -20.61 6.54 5.76
N SER A 463 -19.84 5.84 4.93
CA SER A 463 -19.96 5.92 3.48
C SER A 463 -21.09 5.02 2.96
N TRP A 464 -21.25 3.83 3.53
CA TRP A 464 -22.31 2.88 3.20
C TRP A 464 -22.49 1.84 4.32
N CYS A 465 -23.68 1.21 4.39
CA CYS A 465 -23.96 0.16 5.37
C CYS A 465 -23.52 -1.21 4.82
N TYR A 466 -22.56 -1.86 5.49
CA TYR A 466 -22.04 -3.18 5.10
C TYR A 466 -22.15 -4.21 6.23
N ILE A 467 -23.06 -3.99 7.18
CA ILE A 467 -23.35 -4.92 8.28
C ILE A 467 -24.15 -6.14 7.80
N GLY A 468 -24.69 -6.07 6.58
CA GLY A 468 -25.49 -7.13 5.99
C GLY A 468 -26.82 -7.37 6.70
N PRO A 469 -27.62 -8.35 6.21
CA PRO A 469 -28.96 -8.61 6.74
C PRO A 469 -28.98 -9.42 8.04
N HIS A 470 -27.85 -10.03 8.44
CA HIS A 470 -27.77 -11.00 9.53
C HIS A 470 -26.88 -10.57 10.73
N PRO A 471 -26.93 -9.33 11.25
CA PRO A 471 -26.10 -8.95 12.38
C PRO A 471 -26.59 -9.54 13.70
N VAL A 472 -25.65 -9.75 14.61
CA VAL A 472 -25.91 -10.01 16.03
C VAL A 472 -25.25 -8.89 16.83
N TRP A 473 -25.95 -8.24 17.75
CA TRP A 473 -25.38 -7.15 18.57
C TRP A 473 -25.83 -7.23 20.03
N ARG A 474 -25.11 -6.52 20.90
CA ARG A 474 -25.42 -6.47 22.33
C ARG A 474 -26.74 -5.77 22.58
N LYS A 475 -27.64 -6.41 23.34
CA LYS A 475 -28.90 -5.78 23.76
C LYS A 475 -28.67 -4.48 24.54
N SER A 476 -27.66 -4.48 25.41
CA SER A 476 -27.29 -3.32 26.25
C SER A 476 -26.91 -2.07 25.46
N LEU A 477 -26.63 -2.20 24.15
CA LEU A 477 -26.36 -1.05 23.28
C LEU A 477 -27.58 -0.12 23.16
N HIS A 478 -28.79 -0.66 23.33
CA HIS A 478 -30.02 0.14 23.35
C HIS A 478 -30.19 0.95 24.65
N ASP A 479 -29.55 0.54 25.75
CA ASP A 479 -29.53 1.34 26.98
C ASP A 479 -28.64 2.59 26.82
N GLU A 480 -27.59 2.50 25.98
CA GLU A 480 -26.68 3.61 25.70
C GLU A 480 -27.20 4.53 24.59
N LEU A 481 -27.65 3.95 23.48
CA LEU A 481 -27.91 4.68 22.24
C LEU A 481 -29.39 4.98 22.00
N GLY A 482 -30.29 4.34 22.76
CA GLY A 482 -31.73 4.36 22.52
C GLY A 482 -32.16 3.38 21.41
N MET A 483 -33.36 3.61 20.89
CA MET A 483 -34.02 2.72 19.93
C MET A 483 -33.71 3.08 18.46
N PHE A 484 -34.21 2.31 17.51
CA PHE A 484 -34.19 2.67 16.09
C PHE A 484 -35.10 3.87 15.84
N ASP A 485 -34.72 4.75 14.90
CA ASP A 485 -35.50 5.92 14.52
C ASP A 485 -36.70 5.49 13.66
N GLU A 486 -37.88 5.46 14.26
CA GLU A 486 -39.13 5.03 13.61
C GLU A 486 -39.59 5.96 12.47
N SER A 487 -38.98 7.14 12.34
CA SER A 487 -39.28 8.05 11.22
C SER A 487 -38.62 7.65 9.90
N LEU A 488 -37.65 6.72 9.94
CA LEU A 488 -36.98 6.16 8.77
C LEU A 488 -37.69 4.89 8.30
N THR A 489 -37.70 4.69 6.99
CA THR A 489 -38.42 3.58 6.33
C THR A 489 -37.49 2.42 5.99
N SER A 490 -36.22 2.72 5.68
CA SER A 490 -35.30 1.74 5.08
C SER A 490 -33.86 1.78 5.61
N ALA A 491 -33.48 2.84 6.34
CA ALA A 491 -32.10 3.04 6.78
C ALA A 491 -31.94 3.27 8.31
N ALA A 492 -32.94 2.91 9.14
CA ALA A 492 -32.83 3.13 10.59
C ALA A 492 -31.82 2.20 11.27
N ASP A 493 -31.61 1.01 10.71
CA ASP A 493 -30.51 0.11 11.06
C ASP A 493 -29.17 0.79 10.82
N TRP A 494 -28.98 1.39 9.64
CA TRP A 494 -27.76 2.14 9.35
C TRP A 494 -27.56 3.35 10.27
N ASP A 495 -28.62 4.12 10.58
CA ASP A 495 -28.57 5.20 11.58
C ASP A 495 -28.07 4.69 12.94
N PHE A 496 -28.59 3.55 13.39
CA PHE A 496 -28.20 2.94 14.66
C PHE A 496 -26.74 2.44 14.64
N TRP A 497 -26.31 1.80 13.55
CA TRP A 497 -24.91 1.39 13.36
C TRP A 497 -23.98 2.61 13.32
N LEU A 498 -24.39 3.72 12.71
CA LEU A 498 -23.63 4.97 12.72
C LEU A 498 -23.51 5.56 14.13
N ARG A 499 -24.56 5.50 14.96
CA ARG A 499 -24.47 5.92 16.37
C ARG A 499 -23.53 5.02 17.17
N ALA A 500 -23.62 3.71 16.96
CA ALA A 500 -22.81 2.73 17.68
C ALA A 500 -21.33 2.82 17.30
N ALA A 501 -21.04 2.89 16.01
CA ALA A 501 -19.69 2.94 15.48
C ALA A 501 -18.95 4.21 15.92
N LEU A 502 -19.60 5.31 16.30
CA LEU A 502 -18.91 6.51 16.79
C LEU A 502 -18.07 6.27 18.06
N LYS A 503 -18.45 5.28 18.88
CA LYS A 503 -17.81 5.01 20.18
C LYS A 503 -17.32 3.57 20.34
N ASN A 504 -17.83 2.66 19.52
CA ASN A 504 -17.61 1.24 19.67
C ASN A 504 -17.02 0.65 18.39
N ASP A 505 -16.42 -0.52 18.51
CA ASP A 505 -15.94 -1.32 17.38
C ASP A 505 -16.86 -2.52 17.14
N PHE A 506 -16.93 -2.95 15.88
CA PHE A 506 -17.61 -4.17 15.48
C PHE A 506 -16.60 -5.23 15.04
N ILE A 507 -17.06 -6.45 14.81
CA ILE A 507 -16.22 -7.55 14.36
C ILE A 507 -16.87 -8.30 13.20
N HIS A 508 -16.07 -8.58 12.18
CA HIS A 508 -16.49 -9.29 10.99
C HIS A 508 -16.11 -10.76 11.10
N LEU A 509 -17.05 -11.65 10.78
CA LEU A 509 -16.81 -13.07 10.58
C LEU A 509 -16.69 -13.32 9.07
N ASP A 510 -15.49 -13.67 8.60
CA ASP A 510 -15.23 -14.00 7.20
C ASP A 510 -15.77 -15.39 6.80
N GLU A 511 -17.06 -15.61 7.05
CA GLU A 511 -17.82 -16.78 6.64
C GLU A 511 -19.22 -16.36 6.17
N PHE A 512 -19.83 -17.17 5.29
CA PHE A 512 -21.22 -17.00 4.93
C PHE A 512 -22.14 -17.45 6.07
N VAL A 513 -22.93 -16.52 6.62
CA VAL A 513 -23.84 -16.78 7.74
C VAL A 513 -25.30 -16.95 7.31
N GLY A 514 -25.63 -16.63 6.05
CA GLY A 514 -26.97 -16.78 5.51
C GLY A 514 -27.08 -16.47 4.01
N LEU A 515 -28.32 -16.52 3.52
CA LEU A 515 -28.77 -16.14 2.19
C LEU A 515 -29.58 -14.84 2.28
N TYR A 516 -29.23 -13.88 1.43
CA TYR A 516 -29.97 -12.65 1.21
C TYR A 516 -30.87 -12.81 -0.03
N TYR A 517 -32.17 -12.56 0.13
CA TYR A 517 -33.11 -12.63 -0.99
C TYR A 517 -33.14 -11.32 -1.79
N LEU A 518 -32.82 -11.43 -3.08
CA LEU A 518 -32.70 -10.31 -4.00
C LEU A 518 -33.98 -10.15 -4.83
N SER A 519 -34.73 -9.09 -4.57
CA SER A 519 -35.91 -8.72 -5.37
C SER A 519 -36.07 -7.20 -5.44
N ASP A 520 -36.62 -6.70 -6.56
CA ASP A 520 -36.97 -5.29 -6.74
C ASP A 520 -38.20 -4.88 -5.90
N GLU A 521 -38.90 -5.85 -5.32
CA GLU A 521 -40.06 -5.64 -4.43
C GLU A 521 -39.65 -5.32 -2.99
N THR A 522 -38.38 -5.50 -2.61
CA THR A 522 -37.91 -5.30 -1.22
C THR A 522 -37.85 -3.81 -0.86
N VAL A 523 -38.07 -3.51 0.42
CA VAL A 523 -38.10 -2.13 0.94
C VAL A 523 -36.77 -1.39 0.71
N SER A 524 -35.65 -2.11 0.72
CA SER A 524 -34.30 -1.57 0.47
C SER A 524 -34.04 -1.21 -1.01
N ARG A 525 -34.93 -1.58 -1.93
CA ARG A 525 -34.79 -1.35 -3.39
C ARG A 525 -35.99 -0.66 -4.03
N ARG A 526 -37.10 -0.55 -3.32
CA ARG A 526 -38.34 0.02 -3.83
C ARG A 526 -38.32 1.55 -3.78
N GLY A 527 -38.16 2.17 -4.95
CA GLY A 527 -38.22 3.63 -5.14
C GLY A 527 -37.02 4.38 -4.56
N ASP A 528 -37.13 5.71 -4.45
CA ASP A 528 -35.98 6.57 -4.12
C ASP A 528 -35.70 6.72 -2.61
N ILE A 529 -36.58 6.18 -1.76
CA ILE A 529 -36.52 6.38 -0.30
C ILE A 529 -35.19 5.92 0.31
N PRO A 530 -34.65 4.73 0.00
CA PRO A 530 -33.35 4.30 0.53
C PRO A 530 -32.21 5.25 0.17
N ILE A 531 -32.22 5.78 -1.05
CA ILE A 531 -31.20 6.73 -1.53
C ILE A 531 -31.31 8.06 -0.77
N ILE A 532 -32.54 8.57 -0.59
CA ILE A 532 -32.80 9.83 0.09
C ILE A 532 -32.42 9.74 1.58
N GLU A 533 -32.81 8.66 2.26
CA GLU A 533 -32.48 8.43 3.66
C GLU A 533 -30.97 8.26 3.85
N ALA A 534 -30.32 7.51 2.97
CA ALA A 534 -28.87 7.36 2.94
C ALA A 534 -28.14 8.71 2.84
N GLN A 535 -28.56 9.58 1.92
CA GLN A 535 -28.02 10.92 1.78
C GLN A 535 -28.25 11.79 3.02
N ARG A 536 -29.44 11.69 3.63
CA ARG A 536 -29.78 12.41 4.87
C ARG A 536 -28.88 11.96 6.02
N LEU A 537 -28.68 10.66 6.21
CA LEU A 537 -27.82 10.12 7.27
C LEU A 537 -26.35 10.51 7.06
N ARG A 538 -25.84 10.39 5.83
CA ARG A 538 -24.48 10.88 5.50
C ARG A 538 -24.32 12.35 5.88
N LYS A 539 -25.30 13.20 5.58
CA LYS A 539 -25.29 14.62 5.96
C LYS A 539 -25.36 14.82 7.48
N LYS A 540 -26.26 14.10 8.17
CA LYS A 540 -26.46 14.15 9.63
C LYS A 540 -25.18 13.83 10.39
N TYR A 541 -24.46 12.79 9.98
CA TYR A 541 -23.29 12.27 10.70
C TYR A 541 -21.93 12.78 10.18
N LYS A 542 -21.91 13.60 9.12
CA LYS A 542 -20.69 14.09 8.46
C LYS A 542 -19.68 14.73 9.43
N ALA A 543 -20.15 15.59 10.32
CA ALA A 543 -19.26 16.30 11.25
C ALA A 543 -18.64 15.35 12.29
N ALA A 544 -19.44 14.44 12.84
CA ALA A 544 -18.98 13.48 13.83
C ALA A 544 -17.94 12.51 13.25
N TYR A 545 -18.17 11.99 12.05
CA TYR A 545 -17.23 11.07 11.40
C TYR A 545 -16.00 11.76 10.80
N LYS A 546 -16.09 13.05 10.45
CA LYS A 546 -14.91 13.85 10.06
C LYS A 546 -13.90 13.97 11.22
N ALA A 547 -14.36 14.05 12.46
CA ALA A 547 -13.50 14.12 13.65
C ALA A 547 -12.80 12.79 13.97
N VAL A 548 -13.31 11.67 13.44
CA VAL A 548 -12.77 10.32 13.68
C VAL A 548 -11.97 9.81 12.47
N ALA A 549 -12.07 10.47 11.31
CA ALA A 549 -11.33 10.18 10.09
C ALA A 549 -9.89 10.72 10.16
N GLY A 550 -8.91 9.87 9.84
CA GLY A 550 -7.51 10.28 9.71
C GLY A 550 -7.41 11.32 8.60
N PRO A 551 -6.56 12.34 8.75
CA PRO A 551 -6.48 13.43 7.81
C PRO A 551 -6.11 12.92 6.41
N TYR A 552 -6.62 13.58 5.39
CA TYR A 552 -6.15 13.45 4.01
C TYR A 552 -6.25 14.82 3.34
N ILE A 553 -5.50 15.01 2.27
CA ILE A 553 -5.35 16.30 1.60
C ILE A 553 -5.82 16.17 0.15
N ILE A 554 -6.87 16.93 -0.19
CA ILE A 554 -7.32 17.15 -1.56
C ILE A 554 -7.08 18.64 -1.84
N PRO A 555 -6.11 19.02 -2.69
CA PRO A 555 -5.82 20.41 -2.99
C PRO A 555 -7.05 21.13 -3.56
N GLU A 556 -7.20 22.41 -3.22
CA GLU A 556 -8.29 23.23 -3.75
C GLU A 556 -8.13 23.52 -5.25
N SER A 557 -6.88 23.57 -5.73
CA SER A 557 -6.51 23.88 -7.12
C SER A 557 -6.40 22.64 -8.02
N LEU A 558 -7.27 21.65 -7.84
CA LEU A 558 -7.27 20.48 -8.72
C LEU A 558 -7.86 20.83 -10.10
N PRO A 559 -7.24 20.35 -11.20
CA PRO A 559 -7.79 20.53 -12.53
C PRO A 559 -9.12 19.78 -12.62
N ARG A 560 -10.21 20.53 -12.82
CA ARG A 560 -11.52 19.94 -13.05
C ARG A 560 -11.53 19.26 -14.42
N PRO A 561 -12.05 18.03 -14.51
CA PRO A 561 -12.22 17.38 -15.81
C PRO A 561 -13.17 18.19 -16.68
N GLU A 562 -12.84 18.30 -17.97
CA GLU A 562 -13.76 18.75 -19.00
C GLU A 562 -14.79 17.65 -19.27
N GLU A 563 -15.84 17.97 -20.02
CA GLU A 563 -16.98 17.07 -20.24
C GLU A 563 -16.59 15.70 -20.83
N ASN A 564 -15.50 15.63 -21.60
CA ASN A 564 -15.02 14.42 -22.28
C ASN A 564 -13.70 13.88 -21.70
N THR A 565 -13.33 14.29 -20.48
CA THR A 565 -12.08 13.82 -19.88
C THR A 565 -12.16 12.35 -19.46
N LEU A 566 -11.21 11.54 -19.94
CA LEU A 566 -11.03 10.15 -19.53
C LEU A 566 -10.11 10.07 -18.30
N LEU A 567 -10.49 9.24 -17.32
CA LEU A 567 -9.62 8.91 -16.19
C LEU A 567 -8.82 7.63 -16.48
N VAL A 568 -7.53 7.77 -16.72
CA VAL A 568 -6.62 6.63 -16.91
C VAL A 568 -5.97 6.28 -15.58
N ILE A 569 -6.00 5.00 -15.20
CA ILE A 569 -5.48 4.52 -13.92
C ILE A 569 -4.29 3.59 -14.18
N LEU A 570 -3.16 3.91 -13.54
CA LEU A 570 -1.87 3.25 -13.71
C LEU A 570 -1.20 3.06 -12.34
N HIS A 571 -0.18 2.19 -12.28
CA HIS A 571 0.55 1.91 -11.03
C HIS A 571 1.80 2.77 -10.85
N ASN A 572 2.35 3.27 -11.94
CA ASN A 572 3.57 4.05 -12.00
C ASN A 572 3.45 5.03 -13.17
N PHE A 573 4.23 6.10 -13.20
CA PHE A 573 4.25 7.02 -14.34
C PHE A 573 5.61 7.76 -14.39
N PRO A 574 6.16 8.04 -15.58
CA PRO A 574 7.32 8.91 -15.73
C PRO A 574 7.15 10.30 -15.10
N PRO A 575 8.22 10.93 -14.61
CA PRO A 575 9.62 10.49 -14.71
C PRO A 575 10.05 9.51 -13.59
N PHE A 576 9.13 9.05 -12.73
CA PHE A 576 9.48 8.22 -11.57
C PHE A 576 9.89 6.81 -11.96
N TRP A 577 9.25 6.26 -12.98
CA TRP A 577 9.44 4.87 -13.43
C TRP A 577 9.22 4.77 -14.94
N PHE A 578 10.07 3.98 -15.59
CA PHE A 578 9.96 3.65 -17.01
C PHE A 578 9.86 2.13 -17.17
N GLY A 579 8.84 1.68 -17.90
CA GLY A 579 8.54 0.28 -18.15
C GLY A 579 7.68 0.12 -19.40
N GLY A 580 7.43 -1.12 -19.81
CA GLY A 580 6.68 -1.41 -21.04
C GLY A 580 5.25 -0.85 -21.00
N THR A 581 4.57 -1.03 -19.86
CA THR A 581 3.21 -0.51 -19.65
C THR A 581 3.19 1.02 -19.63
N GLU A 582 4.10 1.66 -18.89
CA GLU A 582 4.18 3.12 -18.79
C GLU A 582 4.46 3.77 -20.15
N ASN A 583 5.41 3.22 -20.89
CA ASN A 583 5.79 3.73 -22.20
C ASN A 583 4.64 3.60 -23.21
N TYR A 584 3.97 2.44 -23.23
CA TYR A 584 2.77 2.24 -24.04
C TYR A 584 1.67 3.26 -23.69
N VAL A 585 1.33 3.40 -22.40
CA VAL A 585 0.24 4.26 -21.95
C VAL A 585 0.54 5.73 -22.23
N ILE A 586 1.77 6.22 -22.05
CA ILE A 586 2.09 7.62 -22.37
C ILE A 586 1.90 7.93 -23.84
N ASN A 587 2.42 7.07 -24.71
CA ASN A 587 2.25 7.25 -26.14
C ASN A 587 0.75 7.24 -26.46
N TRP A 588 0.05 6.20 -26.02
CA TRP A 588 -1.39 6.03 -26.21
C TRP A 588 -2.22 7.24 -25.74
N VAL A 589 -1.94 7.79 -24.56
CA VAL A 589 -2.60 9.01 -24.03
C VAL A 589 -2.35 10.21 -24.96
N ARG A 590 -1.13 10.41 -25.46
CA ARG A 590 -0.85 11.49 -26.42
C ARG A 590 -1.59 11.30 -27.72
N GLY A 591 -1.68 10.08 -28.21
CA GLY A 591 -2.47 9.75 -29.40
C GLY A 591 -3.93 10.13 -29.21
N LEU A 592 -4.51 9.81 -28.05
CA LEU A 592 -5.88 10.18 -27.74
C LEU A 592 -6.06 11.70 -27.65
N GLN A 593 -5.10 12.42 -27.06
CA GLN A 593 -5.10 13.89 -27.05
C GLN A 593 -5.08 14.47 -28.47
N GLN A 594 -4.29 13.90 -29.38
CA GLN A 594 -4.26 14.30 -30.80
C GLN A 594 -5.59 14.00 -31.51
N LYS A 595 -6.32 12.98 -31.09
CA LYS A 595 -7.68 12.65 -31.56
C LYS A 595 -8.77 13.51 -30.89
N GLY A 596 -8.41 14.44 -30.01
CA GLY A 596 -9.33 15.38 -29.37
C GLY A 596 -9.87 14.96 -28.00
N PHE A 597 -9.35 13.89 -27.39
CA PHE A 597 -9.74 13.49 -26.03
C PHE A 597 -8.95 14.25 -24.97
N SER A 598 -9.62 14.68 -23.91
CA SER A 598 -8.97 15.13 -22.68
C SER A 598 -8.68 13.90 -21.81
N VAL A 599 -7.50 13.84 -21.17
CA VAL A 599 -7.09 12.67 -20.38
C VAL A 599 -6.36 13.10 -19.11
N HIS A 600 -6.81 12.55 -17.99
CA HIS A 600 -6.10 12.64 -16.70
C HIS A 600 -5.55 11.26 -16.32
N VAL A 601 -4.31 11.20 -15.85
CA VAL A 601 -3.66 9.95 -15.41
C VAL A 601 -3.52 9.93 -13.89
N LEU A 602 -4.15 8.97 -13.24
CA LEU A 602 -4.08 8.75 -11.80
C LEU A 602 -3.19 7.55 -11.47
N PHE A 603 -2.23 7.75 -10.58
CA PHE A 603 -1.30 6.71 -10.16
C PHE A 603 -0.81 6.91 -8.71
N PRO A 604 -0.45 5.83 -7.99
CA PRO A 604 0.02 5.89 -6.61
C PRO A 604 1.47 6.37 -6.48
N HIS A 605 1.79 6.94 -5.32
CA HIS A 605 3.14 7.28 -4.92
C HIS A 605 3.34 6.96 -3.43
N ALA A 606 3.92 5.81 -3.12
CA ALA A 606 4.16 5.39 -1.74
C ALA A 606 5.40 6.09 -1.17
N ASP A 607 5.24 6.80 -0.05
CA ASP A 607 6.31 7.52 0.63
C ASP A 607 6.15 7.37 2.16
N ALA A 608 7.15 6.76 2.81
CA ALA A 608 7.14 6.50 4.26
C ALA A 608 7.22 7.74 5.15
N ASP A 609 7.46 8.92 4.54
CA ASP A 609 7.42 10.22 5.20
C ASP A 609 6.14 11.02 4.88
N GLN A 610 5.21 10.44 4.12
CA GLN A 610 3.91 11.04 3.86
C GLN A 610 3.05 11.05 5.13
N ALA A 611 2.79 12.25 5.69
CA ALA A 611 2.07 12.41 6.96
C ALA A 611 0.56 12.08 6.89
N ALA A 612 -0.05 12.24 5.71
CA ALA A 612 -1.45 11.98 5.46
C ALA A 612 -1.64 11.70 3.97
N PRO A 613 -2.55 10.80 3.55
CA PRO A 613 -2.79 10.59 2.13
C PRO A 613 -3.16 11.88 1.41
N GLU A 614 -2.62 12.07 0.21
CA GLU A 614 -2.77 13.32 -0.55
C GLU A 614 -2.89 13.05 -2.06
N ILE A 615 -3.74 13.82 -2.77
CA ILE A 615 -3.72 13.85 -4.23
C ILE A 615 -2.92 15.07 -4.70
N ARG A 616 -1.79 14.87 -5.38
CA ARG A 616 -0.97 15.95 -5.94
C ARG A 616 -1.17 16.04 -7.46
N PRO A 617 -1.75 17.13 -7.99
CA PRO A 617 -1.80 17.34 -9.42
C PRO A 617 -0.41 17.75 -9.94
N LYS A 618 0.03 17.18 -11.05
CA LYS A 618 1.20 17.65 -11.80
C LYS A 618 0.95 17.54 -13.30
N THR A 619 1.65 18.35 -14.09
CA THR A 619 1.64 18.20 -15.54
C THR A 619 2.98 17.61 -15.97
N PHE A 620 2.93 16.54 -16.75
CA PHE A 620 4.11 15.92 -17.33
C PHE A 620 3.97 15.82 -18.84
N GLN A 621 4.81 16.55 -19.58
CA GLN A 621 4.81 16.57 -21.04
C GLN A 621 3.41 16.81 -21.65
N GLY A 622 2.64 17.75 -21.07
CA GLY A 622 1.28 18.09 -21.50
C GLY A 622 0.16 17.17 -21.00
N ILE A 623 0.50 16.10 -20.27
CA ILE A 623 -0.47 15.18 -19.67
C ILE A 623 -0.75 15.61 -18.23
N GLN A 624 -2.03 15.76 -17.88
CA GLN A 624 -2.42 16.04 -16.52
C GLN A 624 -2.35 14.75 -15.70
N THR A 625 -1.57 14.78 -14.62
CA THR A 625 -1.38 13.65 -13.71
C THR A 625 -1.92 13.96 -12.33
N LEU A 626 -2.35 12.91 -11.63
CA LEU A 626 -2.96 12.95 -10.30
C LEU A 626 -2.27 11.88 -9.44
N GLN A 627 -1.32 12.32 -8.64
CA GLN A 627 -0.46 11.42 -7.86
C GLN A 627 -1.11 11.16 -6.51
N VAL A 628 -1.38 9.90 -6.19
CA VAL A 628 -1.99 9.49 -4.91
C VAL A 628 -0.88 9.13 -3.93
N TRP A 629 -0.50 10.08 -3.10
CA TRP A 629 0.54 9.94 -2.09
C TRP A 629 -0.02 9.30 -0.83
N TYR A 630 0.69 8.33 -0.27
CA TYR A 630 0.32 7.67 1.00
C TYR A 630 1.54 7.00 1.65
N ASP A 631 1.46 6.75 2.96
CA ASP A 631 2.47 5.96 3.68
C ASP A 631 2.22 4.46 3.41
N PRO A 632 3.21 3.69 2.90
CA PRO A 632 3.08 2.24 2.70
C PRO A 632 2.77 1.45 3.99
N ALA A 633 2.96 2.03 5.18
CA ALA A 633 2.50 1.44 6.44
C ALA A 633 0.97 1.48 6.61
N GLU A 634 0.28 2.43 5.98
CA GLU A 634 -1.19 2.57 6.01
C GLU A 634 -1.90 1.68 4.97
N TYR A 635 -1.17 1.25 3.92
CA TYR A 635 -1.72 0.43 2.86
C TYR A 635 -0.66 -0.51 2.27
N ASN A 636 -0.83 -1.81 2.55
CA ASN A 636 -0.03 -2.86 1.93
C ASN A 636 -0.69 -3.30 0.61
N TYR A 637 -0.21 -2.75 -0.50
CA TYR A 637 -0.78 -3.03 -1.82
C TYR A 637 -0.57 -4.47 -2.31
N TYR A 638 0.43 -5.21 -1.80
CA TYR A 638 0.60 -6.61 -2.19
C TYR A 638 -0.58 -7.43 -1.71
N LEU A 639 -0.97 -7.22 -0.45
CA LEU A 639 -2.08 -7.89 0.20
C LEU A 639 -3.42 -7.18 0.00
N ASP A 640 -3.43 -5.97 -0.56
CA ASP A 640 -4.59 -5.08 -0.61
C ASP A 640 -5.25 -4.92 0.77
N ASN A 641 -4.42 -4.68 1.78
CA ASN A 641 -4.82 -4.54 3.18
C ASN A 641 -4.55 -3.12 3.69
N GLY A 642 -5.54 -2.52 4.36
CA GLY A 642 -5.58 -1.09 4.68
C GLY A 642 -6.05 -0.21 3.52
N GLY A 643 -5.64 1.06 3.51
CA GLY A 643 -5.94 1.99 2.41
C GLY A 643 -7.32 2.67 2.46
N GLU A 644 -8.05 2.55 3.57
CA GLU A 644 -9.39 3.12 3.76
C GLU A 644 -9.36 4.65 3.69
N VAL A 645 -8.27 5.27 4.15
CA VAL A 645 -8.08 6.73 4.04
C VAL A 645 -7.87 7.15 2.58
N VAL A 646 -7.12 6.36 1.81
CA VAL A 646 -6.93 6.57 0.37
C VAL A 646 -8.26 6.43 -0.37
N LEU A 647 -9.05 5.38 -0.07
CA LEU A 647 -10.39 5.19 -0.64
C LEU A 647 -11.32 6.38 -0.36
N ARG A 648 -11.38 6.87 0.89
CA ARG A 648 -12.18 8.06 1.22
C ARG A 648 -11.72 9.31 0.48
N MET A 649 -10.41 9.51 0.39
CA MET A 649 -9.84 10.62 -0.35
C MET A 649 -10.23 10.57 -1.83
N LEU A 650 -10.16 9.38 -2.45
CA LEU A 650 -10.56 9.18 -3.85
C LEU A 650 -12.07 9.38 -4.06
N ASP A 651 -12.91 8.89 -3.15
CA ASP A 651 -14.36 9.11 -3.17
C ASP A 651 -14.71 10.60 -3.08
N ASP A 652 -14.13 11.32 -2.11
CA ASP A 652 -14.34 12.76 -1.95
C ASP A 652 -13.79 13.59 -3.10
N TRP A 653 -12.72 13.11 -3.74
CA TRP A 653 -12.15 13.72 -4.91
C TRP A 653 -13.06 13.57 -6.12
N LEU A 654 -13.61 12.37 -6.37
CA LEU A 654 -14.55 12.11 -7.48
C LEU A 654 -15.84 12.91 -7.34
N LYS A 655 -16.36 13.11 -6.11
CA LYS A 655 -17.51 14.01 -5.85
C LYS A 655 -17.30 15.43 -6.38
N ARG A 656 -16.05 15.89 -6.41
CA ARG A 656 -15.66 17.24 -6.86
C ARG A 656 -15.25 17.27 -8.34
N ASN A 657 -14.96 16.11 -8.91
CA ASN A 657 -14.36 15.94 -10.23
C ASN A 657 -15.01 14.73 -10.94
N PRO A 658 -16.24 14.87 -11.45
CA PRO A 658 -16.95 13.76 -12.08
C PRO A 658 -16.32 13.41 -13.43
N TYR A 659 -15.97 12.14 -13.61
CA TYR A 659 -15.52 11.60 -14.91
C TYR A 659 -16.65 10.81 -15.54
N LYS A 660 -16.70 10.76 -16.88
CA LYS A 660 -17.70 9.95 -17.60
C LYS A 660 -17.24 8.51 -17.88
N HIS A 661 -15.93 8.27 -17.85
CA HIS A 661 -15.36 6.93 -18.09
C HIS A 661 -13.96 6.83 -17.47
N ALA A 662 -13.62 5.64 -16.97
CA ALA A 662 -12.28 5.32 -16.49
C ALA A 662 -11.66 4.11 -17.21
N HIS A 663 -10.34 4.03 -17.27
CA HIS A 663 -9.63 2.88 -17.81
C HIS A 663 -8.45 2.48 -16.93
N TYR A 664 -8.54 1.29 -16.35
CA TYR A 664 -7.43 0.62 -15.69
C TYR A 664 -6.48 0.01 -16.71
N HIS A 665 -5.28 0.56 -16.82
CA HIS A 665 -4.13 -0.16 -17.36
C HIS A 665 -3.36 -0.87 -16.24
N HIS A 666 -3.42 -0.37 -15.01
CA HIS A 666 -2.93 -1.10 -13.85
C HIS A 666 -3.55 -0.57 -12.56
N ILE A 667 -3.59 -1.39 -11.50
CA ILE A 667 -4.16 -1.01 -10.19
C ILE A 667 -3.16 -1.09 -9.03
N GLN A 668 -2.01 -1.76 -9.20
CA GLN A 668 -1.04 -1.92 -8.12
C GLN A 668 -0.68 -0.58 -7.45
N GLY A 669 -0.68 -0.57 -6.12
CA GLY A 669 -0.45 0.62 -5.31
C GLY A 669 -1.72 1.45 -5.05
N LEU A 670 -2.86 1.12 -5.66
CA LEU A 670 -4.17 1.66 -5.31
C LEU A 670 -5.08 0.55 -4.77
N PRO A 671 -5.94 0.85 -3.77
CA PRO A 671 -6.90 -0.11 -3.26
C PRO A 671 -7.78 -0.72 -4.36
N LEU A 672 -7.91 -2.05 -4.41
CA LEU A 672 -8.74 -2.74 -5.42
C LEU A 672 -10.21 -2.28 -5.39
N GLN A 673 -10.69 -1.88 -4.21
CA GLN A 673 -12.04 -1.35 -3.99
C GLN A 673 -12.26 0.04 -4.62
N PHE A 674 -11.23 0.68 -5.21
CA PHE A 674 -11.43 1.92 -5.95
C PHE A 674 -12.42 1.74 -7.12
N ALA A 675 -12.49 0.53 -7.68
CA ALA A 675 -13.51 0.19 -8.68
C ALA A 675 -14.95 0.28 -8.15
N HIS A 676 -15.18 -0.01 -6.86
CA HIS A 676 -16.49 0.16 -6.22
C HIS A 676 -16.85 1.63 -6.08
N ILE A 677 -15.85 2.48 -5.80
CA ILE A 677 -16.05 3.93 -5.75
C ILE A 677 -16.46 4.43 -7.13
N LEU A 678 -15.77 4.03 -8.20
CA LEU A 678 -16.16 4.41 -9.57
C LEU A 678 -17.62 4.04 -9.88
N ASN A 679 -18.04 2.81 -9.55
CA ASN A 679 -19.42 2.36 -9.72
C ASN A 679 -20.41 3.19 -8.89
N ALA A 680 -20.06 3.53 -7.64
CA ALA A 680 -20.91 4.35 -6.77
C ALA A 680 -21.09 5.80 -7.27
N HIS A 681 -20.22 6.26 -8.17
CA HIS A 681 -20.33 7.54 -8.88
C HIS A 681 -20.88 7.40 -10.30
N ASP A 682 -21.43 6.23 -10.66
CA ASP A 682 -21.94 5.93 -12.01
C ASP A 682 -20.88 6.11 -13.12
N ILE A 683 -19.61 5.86 -12.79
CA ILE A 683 -18.47 5.97 -13.72
C ILE A 683 -18.15 4.58 -14.27
N PRO A 684 -18.59 4.23 -15.50
CA PRO A 684 -18.20 2.96 -16.11
C PRO A 684 -16.69 2.91 -16.33
N TYR A 685 -16.11 1.72 -16.18
CA TYR A 685 -14.68 1.54 -16.38
C TYR A 685 -14.33 0.33 -17.24
N THR A 686 -13.17 0.44 -17.88
CA THR A 686 -12.55 -0.59 -18.72
C THR A 686 -11.27 -1.08 -18.07
N VAL A 687 -10.88 -2.33 -18.35
CA VAL A 687 -9.65 -2.95 -17.82
C VAL A 687 -8.85 -3.56 -18.95
N THR A 688 -7.60 -3.10 -19.14
CA THR A 688 -6.59 -3.81 -19.94
C THR A 688 -5.70 -4.62 -19.00
N LEU A 689 -5.74 -5.95 -19.12
CA LEU A 689 -4.96 -6.87 -18.31
C LEU A 689 -3.53 -7.01 -18.87
N HIS A 690 -2.65 -6.05 -18.56
CA HIS A 690 -1.26 -6.08 -19.02
C HIS A 690 -0.45 -7.27 -18.48
N ASP A 691 -0.78 -7.70 -17.27
CA ASP A 691 -0.11 -8.80 -16.57
C ASP A 691 -1.08 -9.54 -15.62
N PHE A 692 -0.53 -10.30 -14.67
CA PHE A 692 -1.28 -11.14 -13.75
C PHE A 692 -1.46 -10.54 -12.36
N THR A 693 -1.28 -9.22 -12.18
CA THR A 693 -1.38 -8.56 -10.87
C THR A 693 -2.69 -8.87 -10.13
N LEU A 694 -3.83 -8.97 -10.82
CA LEU A 694 -5.11 -9.28 -10.17
C LEU A 694 -5.16 -10.69 -9.60
N ILE A 695 -4.46 -11.66 -10.21
CA ILE A 695 -4.48 -13.08 -9.82
C ILE A 695 -3.22 -13.54 -9.07
N CYS A 696 -2.14 -12.77 -9.12
CA CYS A 696 -0.82 -13.14 -8.63
C CYS A 696 -0.15 -11.97 -7.89
N LEU A 697 0.22 -12.19 -6.63
CA LEU A 697 0.96 -11.22 -5.80
C LEU A 697 2.31 -10.79 -6.40
N ARG A 698 2.91 -11.67 -7.20
CA ARG A 698 4.18 -11.47 -7.89
C ARG A 698 3.99 -11.11 -9.36
N ASN A 699 2.81 -10.63 -9.77
CA ASN A 699 2.40 -10.15 -11.11
C ASN A 699 2.70 -10.99 -12.38
N HIS A 700 3.42 -12.09 -12.26
CA HIS A 700 4.09 -12.79 -13.36
C HIS A 700 3.70 -14.26 -13.48
N LEU A 701 2.92 -14.80 -12.53
CA LEU A 701 2.61 -16.23 -12.44
C LEU A 701 3.87 -17.10 -12.59
N PHE A 702 4.92 -16.83 -11.81
CA PHE A 702 6.19 -17.54 -11.97
C PHE A 702 6.77 -18.02 -10.64
N HIS A 703 7.21 -19.28 -10.59
CA HIS A 703 7.92 -19.87 -9.48
C HIS A 703 9.43 -19.76 -9.71
N TYR A 704 10.08 -18.85 -8.99
CA TYR A 704 11.50 -18.55 -9.14
C TYR A 704 12.44 -19.70 -8.74
N GLN A 705 12.02 -20.57 -7.82
CA GLN A 705 12.82 -21.72 -7.38
C GLN A 705 12.78 -22.87 -8.39
N GLU A 706 11.64 -23.04 -9.05
CA GLU A 706 11.37 -24.15 -9.98
C GLU A 706 11.55 -23.72 -11.45
N ASN A 707 11.86 -22.45 -11.70
CA ASN A 707 12.01 -21.84 -13.02
C ASN A 707 10.84 -22.15 -13.99
N ARG A 708 9.61 -22.14 -13.47
CA ARG A 708 8.42 -22.47 -14.28
C ARG A 708 7.25 -21.56 -13.99
N ILE A 709 6.35 -21.49 -14.97
CA ILE A 709 5.08 -20.78 -14.85
C ILE A 709 4.19 -21.48 -13.81
N CYS A 710 3.51 -20.69 -12.99
CA CYS A 710 2.55 -21.16 -11.99
C CYS A 710 1.32 -21.76 -12.67
N ASP A 711 1.03 -23.01 -12.33
CA ASP A 711 -0.09 -23.76 -12.91
C ASP A 711 -1.45 -23.29 -12.43
N ARG A 712 -1.52 -22.81 -11.18
CA ARG A 712 -2.73 -22.26 -10.56
C ARG A 712 -2.41 -21.49 -9.28
N PRO A 713 -2.78 -20.19 -9.20
CA PRO A 713 -2.83 -19.47 -7.93
C PRO A 713 -3.87 -20.09 -6.98
N SER A 714 -3.50 -20.24 -5.72
CA SER A 714 -4.37 -20.69 -4.63
C SER A 714 -3.91 -20.07 -3.32
N GLU A 715 -4.78 -19.96 -2.33
CA GLU A 715 -4.41 -19.44 -1.00
C GLU A 715 -3.17 -20.15 -0.42
N GLU A 716 -3.10 -21.48 -0.58
CA GLU A 716 -1.97 -22.29 -0.09
C GLU A 716 -0.65 -21.93 -0.79
N ASN A 717 -0.64 -22.00 -2.12
CA ASN A 717 0.58 -21.81 -2.90
C ASN A 717 1.01 -20.33 -2.88
N CYS A 718 0.05 -19.41 -2.87
CA CYS A 718 0.30 -17.97 -2.80
C CYS A 718 0.81 -17.56 -1.41
N ALA A 719 0.31 -18.15 -0.32
CA ALA A 719 0.86 -17.92 1.02
C ALA A 719 2.33 -18.38 1.09
N SER A 720 2.65 -19.56 0.55
CA SER A 720 4.04 -20.02 0.44
C SER A 720 4.91 -19.04 -0.37
N CYS A 721 4.43 -18.60 -1.53
CA CYS A 721 5.12 -17.60 -2.36
C CYS A 721 5.32 -16.26 -1.65
N PHE A 722 4.36 -15.84 -0.83
CA PHE A 722 4.41 -14.61 -0.03
C PHE A 722 5.51 -14.70 1.03
N PHE A 723 5.54 -15.75 1.86
CA PHE A 723 6.58 -15.90 2.89
C PHE A 723 7.98 -15.98 2.29
N HIS A 724 8.11 -16.64 1.13
CA HIS A 724 9.37 -16.65 0.40
C HIS A 724 9.75 -15.27 -0.16
N LEU A 725 8.77 -14.50 -0.67
CA LEU A 725 9.02 -13.15 -1.21
C LEU A 725 9.58 -12.20 -0.15
N PHE A 726 9.09 -12.31 1.09
CA PHE A 726 9.48 -11.44 2.20
C PHE A 726 10.53 -12.05 3.13
N ASN A 727 11.05 -13.25 2.80
CA ASN A 727 12.03 -13.98 3.61
C ASN A 727 11.58 -14.18 5.08
N ILE A 728 10.32 -14.56 5.28
CA ILE A 728 9.70 -14.73 6.59
C ILE A 728 9.60 -16.22 6.93
N ASN A 729 10.18 -16.63 8.06
CA ASN A 729 9.95 -17.94 8.65
C ASN A 729 8.66 -17.90 9.49
N ALA A 730 7.56 -18.38 8.93
CA ALA A 730 6.23 -18.24 9.53
C ALA A 730 5.75 -19.48 10.30
N GLU A 731 5.27 -19.24 11.52
CA GLU A 731 4.48 -20.20 12.30
C GLU A 731 3.10 -20.47 11.66
N VAL A 732 2.45 -21.57 12.05
CA VAL A 732 1.17 -22.03 11.47
C VAL A 732 0.06 -20.96 11.54
N ASN A 733 -0.04 -20.23 12.65
CA ASN A 733 -1.08 -19.20 12.82
C ASN A 733 -0.90 -18.01 11.86
N LEU A 734 0.34 -17.58 11.63
CA LEU A 734 0.65 -16.51 10.67
C LEU A 734 0.34 -16.95 9.23
N LYS A 735 0.56 -18.24 8.91
CA LYS A 735 0.17 -18.79 7.60
C LYS A 735 -1.34 -18.72 7.37
N ASN A 736 -2.15 -19.04 8.38
CA ASN A 736 -3.60 -18.97 8.26
C ASN A 736 -4.11 -17.52 8.11
N GLN A 737 -3.51 -16.56 8.83
CA GLN A 737 -3.83 -15.14 8.66
C GLN A 737 -3.49 -14.63 7.25
N VAL A 738 -2.34 -15.04 6.69
CA VAL A 738 -2.00 -14.65 5.32
C VAL A 738 -2.99 -15.26 4.32
N LYS A 739 -3.41 -16.52 4.49
CA LYS A 739 -4.43 -17.14 3.63
C LYS A 739 -5.74 -16.36 3.62
N SER A 740 -6.26 -15.97 4.78
CA SER A 740 -7.51 -15.20 4.84
C SER A 740 -7.39 -13.83 4.15
N VAL A 741 -6.27 -13.14 4.32
CA VAL A 741 -6.01 -11.87 3.62
C VAL A 741 -5.90 -12.08 2.10
N LEU A 742 -5.29 -13.18 1.66
CA LEU A 742 -5.22 -13.52 0.23
C LEU A 742 -6.59 -13.85 -0.36
N ALA A 743 -7.45 -14.55 0.39
CA ALA A 743 -8.83 -14.80 0.01
C ALA A 743 -9.61 -13.47 -0.12
N ALA A 744 -9.45 -12.55 0.85
CA ALA A 744 -10.06 -11.22 0.79
C ALA A 744 -9.60 -10.43 -0.44
N ARG A 745 -8.30 -10.43 -0.73
CA ARG A 745 -7.74 -9.82 -1.93
C ARG A 745 -8.31 -10.41 -3.21
N GLU A 746 -8.40 -11.75 -3.30
CA GLU A 746 -9.00 -12.43 -4.46
C GLU A 746 -10.45 -11.99 -4.67
N ARG A 747 -11.25 -11.93 -3.61
CA ARG A 747 -12.65 -11.47 -3.66
C ARG A 747 -12.75 -10.03 -4.19
N LYS A 748 -11.91 -9.11 -3.68
CA LYS A 748 -11.86 -7.71 -4.16
C LYS A 748 -11.45 -7.64 -5.64
N ALA A 749 -10.44 -8.39 -6.05
CA ALA A 749 -9.96 -8.42 -7.44
C ALA A 749 -11.00 -9.01 -8.40
N ARG A 750 -11.72 -10.07 -8.00
CA ARG A 750 -12.85 -10.63 -8.76
C ARG A 750 -13.98 -9.63 -8.91
N SER A 751 -14.30 -8.90 -7.85
CA SER A 751 -15.33 -7.86 -7.89
C SER A 751 -14.98 -6.72 -8.85
N LEU A 752 -13.71 -6.28 -8.88
CA LEU A 752 -13.22 -5.32 -9.88
C LEU A 752 -13.45 -5.81 -11.31
N LEU A 753 -13.14 -7.08 -11.61
CA LEU A 753 -13.36 -7.64 -12.95
C LEU A 753 -14.85 -7.81 -13.29
N ALA A 754 -15.66 -8.22 -12.32
CA ALA A 754 -17.10 -8.38 -12.51
C ALA A 754 -17.79 -7.06 -12.87
N GLY A 755 -17.39 -5.96 -12.21
CA GLY A 755 -17.91 -4.62 -12.44
C GLY A 755 -17.37 -3.92 -13.70
N ALA A 756 -16.31 -4.42 -14.33
CA ALA A 756 -15.74 -3.82 -15.53
C ALA A 756 -16.71 -3.91 -16.72
N ALA A 757 -16.98 -2.78 -17.38
CA ALA A 757 -17.81 -2.73 -18.57
C ALA A 757 -17.14 -3.52 -19.71
N PHE A 758 -15.86 -3.28 -19.96
CA PHE A 758 -15.08 -3.91 -21.03
C PHE A 758 -13.74 -4.41 -20.50
N ILE A 759 -13.34 -5.62 -20.89
CA ILE A 759 -12.06 -6.22 -20.49
C ILE A 759 -11.27 -6.65 -21.73
N THR A 760 -10.02 -6.24 -21.79
CA THR A 760 -9.06 -6.66 -22.82
C THR A 760 -7.84 -7.35 -22.21
N ALA A 761 -7.19 -8.18 -23.01
CA ALA A 761 -5.86 -8.70 -22.73
C ALA A 761 -4.96 -8.49 -23.96
N PRO A 762 -3.67 -8.19 -23.77
CA PRO A 762 -2.76 -7.90 -24.87
C PRO A 762 -2.39 -9.15 -25.68
N SER A 763 -2.53 -10.34 -25.10
CA SER A 763 -2.19 -11.61 -25.74
C SER A 763 -3.23 -12.68 -25.47
N SER A 764 -3.25 -13.69 -26.35
CA SER A 764 -4.04 -14.90 -26.15
C SER A 764 -3.63 -15.61 -24.86
N PHE A 765 -2.34 -15.58 -24.52
CA PHE A 765 -1.80 -16.17 -23.30
C PHE A 765 -2.41 -15.57 -22.04
N VAL A 766 -2.42 -14.23 -21.92
CA VAL A 766 -2.99 -13.56 -20.74
C VAL A 766 -4.48 -13.86 -20.65
N LYS A 767 -5.23 -13.71 -21.75
CA LYS A 767 -6.65 -14.06 -21.81
C LYS A 767 -6.90 -15.48 -21.32
N ASN A 768 -6.18 -16.45 -21.87
CA ASN A 768 -6.38 -17.87 -21.59
C ASN A 768 -6.10 -18.20 -20.13
N ARG A 769 -5.17 -17.51 -19.45
CA ARG A 769 -4.92 -17.73 -18.01
C ARG A 769 -6.07 -17.25 -17.14
N PHE A 770 -6.62 -16.05 -17.41
CA PHE A 770 -7.80 -15.56 -16.68
C PHE A 770 -9.04 -16.44 -16.91
N VAL A 771 -9.24 -16.93 -18.14
CA VAL A 771 -10.33 -17.85 -18.47
C VAL A 771 -10.13 -19.23 -17.83
N LYS A 772 -8.94 -19.83 -17.99
CA LYS A 772 -8.59 -21.15 -17.44
C LYS A 772 -8.78 -21.22 -15.92
N TYR A 773 -8.47 -20.14 -15.20
CA TYR A 773 -8.59 -20.09 -13.74
C TYR A 773 -9.98 -19.64 -13.26
N GLY A 774 -10.94 -19.44 -14.17
CA GLY A 774 -12.31 -19.06 -13.81
C GLY A 774 -12.44 -17.65 -13.25
N TRP A 775 -11.57 -16.72 -13.64
CA TRP A 775 -11.64 -15.32 -13.21
C TRP A 775 -12.55 -14.48 -14.11
N VAL A 776 -12.58 -14.78 -15.41
CA VAL A 776 -13.42 -14.10 -16.39
C VAL A 776 -13.96 -15.14 -17.39
N LYS A 777 -15.24 -15.03 -17.76
CA LYS A 777 -15.81 -15.87 -18.84
C LYS A 777 -15.19 -15.48 -20.18
N ASP A 778 -14.97 -16.44 -21.08
CA ASP A 778 -14.35 -16.18 -22.40
C ASP A 778 -15.06 -15.08 -23.22
N THR A 779 -16.37 -14.98 -23.08
CA THR A 779 -17.22 -13.96 -23.74
C THR A 779 -17.08 -12.55 -23.15
N ARG A 780 -16.45 -12.41 -21.97
CA ARG A 780 -16.25 -11.15 -21.24
C ARG A 780 -14.85 -10.58 -21.40
N ILE A 781 -13.99 -11.20 -22.21
CA ILE A 781 -12.61 -10.75 -22.43
C ILE A 781 -12.19 -10.90 -23.89
N THR A 782 -11.59 -9.84 -24.44
CA THR A 782 -11.15 -9.77 -25.83
C THR A 782 -9.64 -9.66 -25.91
N VAL A 783 -9.00 -10.39 -26.84
CA VAL A 783 -7.59 -10.15 -27.16
C VAL A 783 -7.50 -8.88 -27.98
N GLN A 784 -6.85 -7.85 -27.43
CA GLN A 784 -6.56 -6.58 -28.10
C GLN A 784 -5.05 -6.32 -27.93
N PRO A 785 -4.23 -6.68 -28.93
CA PRO A 785 -2.79 -6.47 -28.88
C PRO A 785 -2.44 -4.99 -28.72
N LEU A 786 -1.42 -4.71 -27.91
CA LEU A 786 -0.93 -3.34 -27.71
C LEU A 786 -0.29 -2.83 -29.01
N GLY A 787 -0.66 -1.62 -29.42
CA GLY A 787 -0.11 -0.96 -30.59
C GLY A 787 1.37 -0.64 -30.44
N MET A 788 2.16 -1.06 -31.42
CA MET A 788 3.60 -0.81 -31.47
C MET A 788 3.92 0.46 -32.25
N GLU A 789 4.86 1.27 -31.76
CA GLU A 789 5.31 2.48 -32.46
C GLU A 789 5.77 2.15 -33.88
N THR A 790 5.37 2.98 -34.84
CA THR A 790 5.74 2.75 -36.25
C THR A 790 7.22 3.07 -36.40
N MET A 791 8.02 2.05 -36.67
CA MET A 791 9.45 2.17 -36.92
C MET A 791 9.76 1.68 -38.33
N HIS A 792 10.79 2.27 -38.94
CA HIS A 792 11.23 1.88 -40.27
C HIS A 792 12.60 1.21 -40.22
N PRO A 793 12.79 0.08 -40.91
CA PRO A 793 14.07 -0.61 -40.93
C PRO A 793 15.13 0.28 -41.59
N LEU A 794 16.29 0.39 -40.94
CA LEU A 794 17.46 0.99 -41.55
C LEU A 794 18.21 -0.06 -42.39
N PRO A 795 18.94 0.36 -43.45
CA PRO A 795 19.81 -0.55 -44.19
C PRO A 795 20.80 -1.24 -43.26
N LYS A 796 20.99 -2.56 -43.41
CA LYS A 796 21.95 -3.32 -42.61
C LYS A 796 23.36 -2.74 -42.80
N THR A 797 24.02 -2.39 -41.69
CA THR A 797 25.33 -1.74 -41.68
C THR A 797 26.49 -2.74 -41.74
N SER A 798 26.24 -3.99 -41.35
CA SER A 798 27.18 -5.10 -41.48
C SER A 798 27.04 -5.76 -42.85
N ARG A 799 28.13 -5.82 -43.62
CA ARG A 799 28.26 -6.66 -44.83
C ARG A 799 29.40 -7.68 -44.68
N THR A 800 29.74 -8.05 -43.45
CA THR A 800 30.75 -9.09 -43.18
C THR A 800 30.09 -10.47 -43.21
N ASN A 801 30.87 -11.54 -43.42
CA ASN A 801 30.39 -12.93 -43.30
C ASN A 801 30.09 -13.35 -41.84
N GLN A 802 30.10 -12.40 -40.89
CA GLN A 802 29.92 -12.64 -39.46
C GLN A 802 28.44 -12.54 -39.08
N THR A 803 27.91 -13.55 -38.39
CA THR A 803 26.53 -13.51 -37.86
C THR A 803 26.48 -12.79 -36.51
N VAL A 804 25.59 -11.81 -36.35
CA VAL A 804 25.44 -11.03 -35.13
C VAL A 804 24.12 -11.34 -34.42
N PHE A 805 24.21 -11.93 -33.23
CA PHE A 805 23.08 -12.12 -32.33
C PHE A 805 22.98 -10.95 -31.33
N ALA A 806 21.77 -10.60 -30.91
CA ALA A 806 21.59 -9.66 -29.81
C ALA A 806 20.55 -10.09 -28.78
N PHE A 807 20.86 -9.88 -27.50
CA PHE A 807 19.88 -9.83 -26.42
C PHE A 807 19.47 -8.38 -26.17
N LEU A 808 18.16 -8.12 -26.09
CA LEU A 808 17.61 -6.79 -25.86
C LEU A 808 16.59 -6.85 -24.71
N GLY A 809 16.83 -6.09 -23.63
CA GLY A 809 15.86 -5.94 -22.53
C GLY A 809 16.50 -5.90 -21.14
N ASN A 810 15.68 -5.84 -20.09
CA ASN A 810 16.19 -5.84 -18.71
C ASN A 810 16.93 -7.14 -18.39
N ILE A 811 18.11 -7.03 -17.79
CA ILE A 811 18.94 -8.16 -17.40
C ILE A 811 18.48 -8.59 -16.00
N ASN A 812 17.63 -9.62 -15.96
CA ASN A 812 17.16 -10.23 -14.72
C ASN A 812 16.77 -11.70 -14.90
N HIS A 813 16.47 -12.37 -13.79
CA HIS A 813 16.09 -13.79 -13.77
C HIS A 813 14.97 -14.15 -14.75
N LEU A 814 13.88 -13.36 -14.82
CA LEU A 814 12.75 -13.65 -15.71
C LEU A 814 13.11 -13.53 -17.19
N LYS A 815 14.02 -12.62 -17.55
CA LYS A 815 14.50 -12.47 -18.92
C LYS A 815 15.56 -13.52 -19.30
N ASN A 816 16.12 -14.21 -18.30
CA ASN A 816 16.99 -15.37 -18.43
C ASN A 816 18.14 -15.20 -19.44
N PRO A 817 18.93 -14.11 -19.38
CA PRO A 817 20.05 -13.93 -20.31
C PRO A 817 21.11 -15.04 -20.17
N LEU A 818 21.21 -15.69 -19.01
CA LEU A 818 22.23 -16.70 -18.73
C LEU A 818 22.13 -17.95 -19.61
N VAL A 819 20.91 -18.41 -19.95
CA VAL A 819 20.77 -19.57 -20.86
C VAL A 819 21.38 -19.27 -22.23
N LEU A 820 21.24 -18.02 -22.71
CA LEU A 820 21.85 -17.55 -23.94
C LEU A 820 23.37 -17.49 -23.82
N LEU A 821 23.92 -16.98 -22.72
CA LEU A 821 25.38 -16.95 -22.53
C LEU A 821 25.98 -18.36 -22.59
N HIS A 822 25.36 -19.32 -21.92
CA HIS A 822 25.81 -20.73 -21.93
C HIS A 822 25.67 -21.40 -23.31
N ALA A 823 24.60 -21.11 -24.05
CA ALA A 823 24.43 -21.61 -25.41
C ALA A 823 25.45 -20.98 -26.38
N PHE A 824 25.68 -19.67 -26.25
CA PHE A 824 26.59 -18.91 -27.09
C PHE A 824 28.05 -19.31 -26.91
N GLU A 825 28.48 -19.58 -25.66
CA GLU A 825 29.86 -20.05 -25.37
C GLU A 825 30.26 -21.26 -26.22
N LYS A 826 29.29 -22.15 -26.50
CA LYS A 826 29.50 -23.38 -27.27
C LYS A 826 29.27 -23.22 -28.77
N THR A 827 28.68 -22.11 -29.20
CA THR A 827 28.41 -21.83 -30.62
C THR A 827 29.72 -21.49 -31.32
N LYS A 828 30.00 -22.10 -32.47
CA LYS A 828 31.25 -21.97 -33.24
C LYS A 828 31.01 -21.22 -34.54
N GLY A 829 32.09 -20.67 -35.12
CA GLY A 829 32.05 -19.93 -36.38
C GLY A 829 32.38 -18.45 -36.20
N ASP A 830 32.24 -17.68 -37.28
CA ASP A 830 32.40 -16.22 -37.25
C ASP A 830 31.09 -15.59 -36.74
N VAL A 831 31.01 -15.42 -35.42
CA VAL A 831 29.79 -15.03 -34.72
C VAL A 831 30.09 -14.03 -33.61
N ARG A 832 29.15 -13.11 -33.38
CA ARG A 832 29.21 -12.09 -32.32
C ARG A 832 27.89 -12.03 -31.53
N LEU A 833 27.98 -11.72 -30.25
CA LEU A 833 26.82 -11.47 -29.37
C LEU A 833 26.88 -10.06 -28.79
N GLU A 834 25.81 -9.30 -28.98
CA GLU A 834 25.60 -8.00 -28.34
C GLU A 834 24.54 -8.09 -27.24
N ILE A 835 24.81 -7.52 -26.06
CA ILE A 835 23.91 -7.56 -24.93
C ILE A 835 23.52 -6.14 -24.54
N TRP A 836 22.27 -5.78 -24.81
CA TRP A 836 21.72 -4.46 -24.55
C TRP A 836 20.66 -4.53 -23.46
N GLY A 837 20.81 -3.71 -22.43
CA GLY A 837 19.92 -3.75 -21.28
C GLY A 837 20.50 -3.14 -20.03
N ASN A 838 19.65 -2.97 -19.01
CA ASN A 838 20.07 -2.61 -17.66
C ASN A 838 19.61 -3.69 -16.68
N GLY A 839 20.25 -3.80 -15.53
CA GLY A 839 19.95 -4.81 -14.51
C GLY A 839 20.47 -4.41 -13.13
N LYS A 840 20.20 -5.23 -12.11
CA LYS A 840 20.80 -4.98 -10.79
C LYS A 840 22.32 -5.23 -10.85
N PRO A 841 23.12 -4.58 -9.99
CA PRO A 841 24.58 -4.77 -9.99
C PRO A 841 25.02 -6.24 -9.94
N GLN A 842 24.30 -7.08 -9.19
CA GLN A 842 24.57 -8.52 -9.09
C GLN A 842 24.32 -9.23 -10.44
N GLU A 843 23.20 -8.95 -11.10
CA GLU A 843 22.82 -9.57 -12.38
C GLU A 843 23.76 -9.11 -13.52
N LEU A 844 24.18 -7.84 -13.50
CA LEU A 844 25.15 -7.30 -14.45
C LEU A 844 26.55 -7.88 -14.26
N SER A 845 26.93 -8.24 -13.04
CA SER A 845 28.26 -8.79 -12.74
C SER A 845 28.53 -10.09 -13.48
N GLU A 846 27.52 -10.96 -13.62
CA GLU A 846 27.61 -12.23 -14.34
C GLU A 846 27.77 -12.00 -15.85
N VAL A 847 27.01 -11.06 -16.42
CA VAL A 847 27.12 -10.66 -17.83
C VAL A 847 28.49 -10.07 -18.13
N HIS A 848 29.00 -9.18 -17.27
CA HIS A 848 30.33 -8.60 -17.43
C HIS A 848 31.44 -9.64 -17.33
N ALA A 849 31.37 -10.56 -16.36
CA ALA A 849 32.32 -11.65 -16.22
C ALA A 849 32.34 -12.54 -17.47
N PHE A 850 31.17 -12.83 -18.04
CA PHE A 850 31.07 -13.55 -19.31
C PHE A 850 31.73 -12.81 -20.47
N CYS A 851 31.43 -11.52 -20.68
CA CYS A 851 32.02 -10.72 -21.76
C CYS A 851 33.53 -10.51 -21.61
N GLN A 852 34.05 -10.55 -20.38
CA GLN A 852 35.50 -10.51 -20.14
C GLN A 852 36.18 -11.81 -20.61
N LYS A 853 35.54 -12.96 -20.39
CA LYS A 853 36.01 -14.30 -20.77
C LYS A 853 35.81 -14.59 -22.26
N GLU A 854 34.62 -14.35 -22.78
CA GLU A 854 34.22 -14.62 -24.17
C GLU A 854 34.34 -13.34 -25.00
N LYS A 855 35.45 -13.20 -25.75
CA LYS A 855 35.74 -12.00 -26.54
C LYS A 855 34.79 -11.76 -27.72
N ARG A 856 34.00 -12.77 -28.11
CA ARG A 856 32.95 -12.63 -29.12
C ARG A 856 31.65 -12.02 -28.58
N ALA A 857 31.54 -11.82 -27.27
CA ALA A 857 30.38 -11.20 -26.63
C ALA A 857 30.72 -9.81 -26.05
N GLN A 858 29.81 -8.86 -26.22
CA GLN A 858 29.99 -7.49 -25.71
C GLN A 858 28.73 -6.98 -25.01
N TYR A 859 28.91 -6.43 -23.81
CA TYR A 859 27.87 -5.65 -23.14
C TYR A 859 27.87 -4.22 -23.67
N MET A 860 26.70 -3.80 -24.16
CA MET A 860 26.51 -2.54 -24.87
C MET A 860 25.86 -1.46 -23.99
N GLY A 861 25.37 -1.83 -22.80
CA GLY A 861 24.70 -0.91 -21.89
C GLY A 861 23.20 -0.80 -22.12
N ALA A 862 22.58 0.13 -21.39
CA ALA A 862 21.17 0.47 -21.55
C ALA A 862 20.91 1.22 -22.87
N TYR A 863 19.71 1.09 -23.41
CA TYR A 863 19.30 1.77 -24.64
C TYR A 863 17.90 2.37 -24.50
N ASN A 864 17.62 3.38 -25.31
CA ASN A 864 16.29 3.94 -25.49
C ASN A 864 15.57 3.25 -26.67
N PRO A 865 14.24 3.03 -26.60
CA PRO A 865 13.49 2.43 -27.70
C PRO A 865 13.67 3.12 -29.06
N SER A 866 13.89 4.44 -29.07
CA SER A 866 14.16 5.20 -30.30
C SER A 866 15.46 4.79 -31.01
N GLN A 867 16.39 4.12 -30.32
CA GLN A 867 17.64 3.61 -30.88
C GLN A 867 17.46 2.23 -31.53
N MET A 868 16.29 1.59 -31.38
CA MET A 868 16.02 0.25 -31.88
C MET A 868 16.32 0.09 -33.38
N PRO A 869 15.94 1.02 -34.30
CA PRO A 869 16.29 0.90 -35.71
C PRO A 869 17.80 0.87 -35.97
N GLU A 870 18.59 1.65 -35.20
CA GLU A 870 20.05 1.74 -35.33
C GLU A 870 20.76 0.55 -34.68
N ILE A 871 20.19 -0.04 -33.64
CA ILE A 871 20.68 -1.27 -33.03
C ILE A 871 20.42 -2.43 -34.00
N LEU A 872 19.18 -2.59 -34.47
CA LEU A 872 18.79 -3.69 -35.35
C LEU A 872 19.37 -3.59 -36.77
N SER A 873 19.90 -2.44 -37.20
CA SER A 873 20.68 -2.37 -38.45
C SER A 873 22.01 -3.12 -38.37
N ARG A 874 22.51 -3.41 -37.16
CA ARG A 874 23.78 -4.11 -36.88
C ARG A 874 23.61 -5.58 -36.49
N VAL A 875 22.38 -5.99 -36.20
CA VAL A 875 22.04 -7.30 -35.63
C VAL A 875 21.32 -8.14 -36.69
N ASP A 876 21.68 -9.40 -36.83
CA ASP A 876 21.04 -10.31 -37.78
C ASP A 876 19.84 -11.03 -37.15
N VAL A 877 19.96 -11.41 -35.88
CA VAL A 877 18.95 -12.17 -35.14
C VAL A 877 18.87 -11.67 -33.69
N VAL A 878 17.66 -11.42 -33.20
CA VAL A 878 17.43 -11.11 -31.77
C VAL A 878 17.14 -12.40 -31.01
N VAL A 879 17.69 -12.56 -29.81
CA VAL A 879 17.44 -13.71 -28.94
C VAL A 879 16.69 -13.28 -27.69
N VAL A 880 15.50 -13.86 -27.47
CA VAL A 880 14.61 -13.55 -26.34
C VAL A 880 14.38 -14.82 -25.50
N PRO A 881 15.29 -15.15 -24.57
CA PRO A 881 15.29 -16.41 -23.83
C PRO A 881 14.39 -16.45 -22.58
N SER A 882 13.41 -15.54 -22.49
CA SER A 882 12.66 -15.27 -21.25
C SER A 882 11.94 -16.51 -20.71
N PHE A 883 11.88 -16.66 -19.39
CA PHE A 883 11.05 -17.69 -18.74
C PHE A 883 9.54 -17.37 -18.82
N MET A 884 9.18 -16.09 -18.91
CA MET A 884 7.79 -15.66 -18.98
C MET A 884 7.69 -14.28 -19.65
N GLU A 885 6.76 -14.14 -20.58
CA GLU A 885 6.40 -12.88 -21.23
C GLU A 885 4.88 -12.77 -21.37
N SER A 886 4.27 -11.70 -20.83
CA SER A 886 2.82 -11.51 -21.01
C SER A 886 2.49 -11.08 -22.44
N TYR A 887 3.39 -10.32 -23.08
CA TYR A 887 3.26 -9.87 -24.46
C TYR A 887 4.63 -9.96 -25.16
N SER A 888 5.66 -9.31 -24.61
CA SER A 888 6.98 -9.05 -25.22
C SER A 888 6.94 -8.00 -26.32
N MET A 889 7.37 -6.78 -25.98
CA MET A 889 7.53 -5.67 -26.93
C MET A 889 8.71 -5.91 -27.86
N VAL A 890 9.85 -6.34 -27.31
CA VAL A 890 11.11 -6.58 -28.05
C VAL A 890 10.90 -7.52 -29.25
N VAL A 891 10.16 -8.62 -29.06
CA VAL A 891 9.86 -9.55 -30.17
C VAL A 891 9.12 -8.84 -31.30
N ARG A 892 8.12 -8.01 -30.98
CA ARG A 892 7.31 -7.29 -31.98
C ARG A 892 8.08 -6.16 -32.64
N GLU A 893 8.91 -5.45 -31.87
CA GLU A 893 9.81 -4.41 -32.38
C GLU A 893 10.81 -5.00 -33.38
N ALA A 894 11.40 -6.16 -33.07
CA ALA A 894 12.31 -6.86 -33.95
C ALA A 894 11.63 -7.29 -35.26
N LEU A 895 10.45 -7.90 -35.16
CA LEU A 895 9.67 -8.32 -36.33
C LEU A 895 9.21 -7.13 -37.20
N LEU A 896 8.81 -6.00 -36.60
CA LEU A 896 8.48 -4.77 -37.34
C LEU A 896 9.66 -4.20 -38.12
N LEU A 897 10.88 -4.39 -37.61
CA LEU A 897 12.13 -3.97 -38.23
C LEU A 897 12.77 -5.09 -39.07
N ASN A 898 11.98 -6.09 -39.49
CA ASN A 898 12.38 -7.22 -40.32
C ASN A 898 13.60 -7.97 -39.77
N THR A 899 13.74 -8.06 -38.44
CA THR A 899 14.81 -8.82 -37.80
C THR A 899 14.21 -10.06 -37.13
N PRO A 900 14.54 -11.28 -37.58
CA PRO A 900 13.99 -12.51 -37.05
C PRO A 900 14.44 -12.75 -35.60
N VAL A 901 13.69 -13.59 -34.89
CA VAL A 901 13.87 -13.79 -33.45
C VAL A 901 14.02 -15.26 -33.10
N VAL A 902 15.03 -15.61 -32.29
CA VAL A 902 15.08 -16.88 -31.57
C VAL A 902 14.49 -16.63 -30.18
N ALA A 903 13.33 -17.21 -29.87
CA ALA A 903 12.59 -16.87 -28.67
C ALA A 903 12.18 -18.11 -27.88
N ALA A 904 12.11 -17.98 -26.55
CA ALA A 904 11.54 -19.01 -25.71
C ALA A 904 10.05 -19.21 -26.04
N ALA A 905 9.60 -20.46 -26.06
CA ALA A 905 8.23 -20.88 -26.39
C ALA A 905 7.25 -20.62 -25.22
N VAL A 906 7.17 -19.36 -24.78
CA VAL A 906 6.41 -18.96 -23.60
C VAL A 906 5.51 -17.78 -23.87
N GLY A 907 4.39 -17.72 -23.16
CA GLY A 907 3.64 -16.50 -23.00
C GLY A 907 3.08 -15.91 -24.30
N GLY A 908 3.05 -14.57 -24.39
CA GLY A 908 2.55 -13.81 -25.54
C GLY A 908 3.49 -13.77 -26.76
N ILE A 909 4.66 -14.43 -26.69
CA ILE A 909 5.58 -14.59 -27.84
C ILE A 909 4.94 -15.51 -28.89
N LEU A 910 4.24 -16.55 -28.44
CA LEU A 910 3.59 -17.55 -29.29
C LEU A 910 2.48 -16.99 -30.18
N ASP A 911 1.98 -15.78 -29.88
CA ASP A 911 0.98 -15.10 -30.70
C ASP A 911 1.55 -14.58 -32.02
N VAL A 912 2.87 -14.34 -32.10
CA VAL A 912 3.49 -13.63 -33.23
C VAL A 912 4.63 -14.41 -33.91
N ILE A 913 5.24 -15.38 -33.23
CA ILE A 913 6.28 -16.23 -33.83
C ILE A 913 5.65 -17.44 -34.51
N LYS A 914 5.99 -17.59 -35.80
CA LYS A 914 5.73 -18.77 -36.62
C LYS A 914 7.07 -19.50 -36.78
N ASP A 915 7.24 -20.59 -36.05
CA ASP A 915 8.48 -21.35 -35.98
C ASP A 915 9.01 -21.74 -37.37
N GLY A 916 10.29 -21.45 -37.63
CA GLY A 916 10.97 -21.64 -38.91
C GLY A 916 10.60 -20.62 -40.01
N ALA A 917 9.64 -19.73 -39.80
CA ALA A 917 9.18 -18.78 -40.81
C ALA A 917 9.61 -17.32 -40.53
N ASN A 918 9.36 -16.78 -39.34
CA ASN A 918 9.82 -15.43 -38.94
C ASN A 918 10.69 -15.45 -37.67
N GLY A 919 10.95 -16.64 -37.13
CA GLY A 919 11.74 -16.87 -35.94
C GLY A 919 11.78 -18.34 -35.57
N TRP A 920 12.43 -18.66 -34.45
CA TRP A 920 12.62 -20.01 -33.95
C TRP A 920 12.24 -20.10 -32.48
N LEU A 921 11.58 -21.19 -32.09
CA LEU A 921 11.11 -21.42 -30.73
C LEU A 921 11.95 -22.48 -30.01
N PHE A 922 12.18 -22.29 -28.71
CA PHE A 922 12.85 -23.27 -27.85
C PHE A 922 12.31 -23.27 -26.42
N ASP A 923 12.57 -24.32 -25.64
CA ASP A 923 12.24 -24.33 -24.21
C ASP A 923 13.26 -23.49 -23.42
N PRO A 924 12.84 -22.53 -22.56
CA PRO A 924 13.78 -21.64 -21.86
C PRO A 924 14.73 -22.34 -20.87
N THR A 925 14.48 -23.61 -20.55
CA THR A 925 15.37 -24.45 -19.72
C THR A 925 16.36 -25.28 -20.53
N ASP A 926 16.19 -25.35 -21.86
CA ASP A 926 16.99 -26.19 -22.75
C ASP A 926 18.08 -25.40 -23.47
N VAL A 927 19.23 -25.30 -22.81
CA VAL A 927 20.45 -24.69 -23.37
C VAL A 927 20.90 -25.39 -24.66
N GLN A 928 20.69 -26.70 -24.78
CA GLN A 928 21.20 -27.49 -25.91
C GLN A 928 20.40 -27.20 -27.17
N THR A 929 19.07 -27.14 -27.06
CA THR A 929 18.22 -26.75 -28.19
C THR A 929 18.51 -25.31 -28.63
N LEU A 930 18.68 -24.37 -27.70
CA LEU A 930 19.09 -23.00 -28.04
C LEU A 930 20.44 -23.00 -28.79
N GLN A 931 21.44 -23.73 -28.30
CA GLN A 931 22.75 -23.82 -28.95
C GLN A 931 22.68 -24.43 -30.35
N ASN A 932 21.85 -25.46 -30.55
CA ASN A 932 21.64 -26.07 -31.86
C ASN A 932 21.02 -25.07 -32.85
N ILE A 933 20.04 -24.28 -32.42
CA ILE A 933 19.44 -23.23 -33.23
C ILE A 933 20.48 -22.16 -33.59
N LEU A 934 21.24 -21.66 -32.60
CA LEU A 934 22.28 -20.66 -32.86
C LEU A 934 23.33 -21.18 -33.84
N GLN A 935 23.76 -22.44 -33.71
CA GLN A 935 24.73 -23.05 -34.61
C GLN A 935 24.16 -23.23 -36.02
N ASP A 936 22.92 -23.71 -36.15
CA ASP A 936 22.25 -23.88 -37.44
C ASP A 936 22.13 -22.56 -38.20
N LEU A 937 21.85 -21.45 -37.50
CA LEU A 937 21.76 -20.12 -38.12
C LEU A 937 23.13 -19.56 -38.56
N VAL A 938 24.20 -19.93 -37.86
CA VAL A 938 25.58 -19.58 -38.26
C VAL A 938 26.02 -20.41 -39.47
N ASP A 939 25.68 -21.69 -39.49
CA ASP A 939 26.05 -22.61 -40.57
C ASP A 939 25.20 -22.38 -41.84
N HIS A 940 23.98 -21.86 -41.67
CA HIS A 940 22.97 -21.64 -42.72
C HIS A 940 22.39 -20.21 -42.70
N PRO A 941 23.19 -19.16 -42.99
CA PRO A 941 22.74 -17.76 -42.94
C PRO A 941 21.62 -17.44 -43.94
N GLU A 942 21.40 -18.26 -44.96
CA GLU A 942 20.24 -18.15 -45.86
C GLU A 942 18.90 -18.29 -45.13
N LYS A 943 18.85 -19.03 -44.01
CA LYS A 943 17.64 -19.15 -43.18
C LYS A 943 17.27 -17.83 -42.53
N ILE A 944 18.27 -17.03 -42.12
CA ILE A 944 18.07 -15.68 -41.59
C ILE A 944 17.46 -14.79 -42.68
N GLN A 945 18.01 -14.82 -43.90
CA GLN A 945 17.53 -14.01 -45.02
C GLN A 945 16.09 -14.37 -45.42
N GLN A 946 15.75 -15.65 -45.42
CA GLN A 946 14.38 -16.12 -45.67
C GLN A 946 13.43 -15.60 -44.58
N ALA A 947 13.82 -15.69 -43.31
CA ALA A 947 13.00 -15.22 -42.21
C ALA A 947 12.81 -13.69 -42.20
N GLN A 948 13.81 -12.92 -42.63
CA GLN A 948 13.72 -11.46 -42.79
C GLN A 948 12.70 -11.02 -43.86
N GLN A 949 12.39 -11.89 -44.82
CA GLN A 949 11.38 -11.63 -45.87
C GLN A 949 9.96 -12.03 -45.45
N SER A 950 9.81 -12.67 -44.29
CA SER A 950 8.53 -13.16 -43.80
C SER A 950 7.69 -12.01 -43.22
N SER A 951 6.47 -11.86 -43.72
CA SER A 951 5.53 -10.86 -43.21
C SER A 951 5.04 -11.23 -41.81
N SER A 952 5.17 -10.29 -40.87
CA SER A 952 4.61 -10.41 -39.53
C SER A 952 3.46 -9.42 -39.35
N GLU A 953 2.28 -9.92 -38.98
CA GLU A 953 1.12 -9.09 -38.70
C GLU A 953 1.24 -8.54 -37.27
N ILE A 954 1.87 -7.37 -37.13
CA ILE A 954 1.99 -6.67 -35.85
C ILE A 954 1.01 -5.50 -35.83
N VAL A 955 0.22 -5.39 -34.75
CA VAL A 955 -0.69 -4.26 -34.57
C VAL A 955 0.13 -2.98 -34.39
N THR A 956 -0.10 -2.03 -35.29
CA THR A 956 0.54 -0.72 -35.24
C THR A 956 -0.12 0.17 -34.20
N TYR A 957 0.64 1.14 -33.72
CA TYR A 957 0.18 2.18 -32.81
C TYR A 957 -1.08 2.91 -33.31
N GLU A 958 -1.13 3.22 -34.61
CA GLU A 958 -2.30 3.88 -35.21
C GLU A 958 -3.55 2.99 -35.20
N GLN A 959 -3.42 1.70 -35.51
CA GLN A 959 -4.54 0.75 -35.49
C GLN A 959 -5.12 0.58 -34.09
N ASP A 960 -4.27 0.49 -33.07
CA ASP A 960 -4.69 0.38 -31.68
C ASP A 960 -5.33 1.69 -31.18
N LEU A 961 -4.75 2.84 -31.53
CA LEU A 961 -5.32 4.14 -31.21
C LEU A 961 -6.69 4.34 -31.85
N ASN A 962 -6.87 3.95 -33.11
CA ASN A 962 -8.16 4.01 -33.80
C ASN A 962 -9.20 3.10 -33.11
N PHE A 963 -8.81 1.89 -32.70
CA PHE A 963 -9.70 1.01 -31.93
C PHE A 963 -10.20 1.66 -30.64
N TRP A 964 -9.29 2.24 -29.86
CA TRP A 964 -9.63 2.84 -28.57
C TRP A 964 -10.40 4.15 -28.69
N SER A 965 -10.04 5.01 -29.65
CA SER A 965 -10.80 6.23 -29.93
C SER A 965 -12.23 5.91 -30.36
N ASP A 966 -12.44 4.98 -31.31
CA ASP A 966 -13.78 4.52 -31.71
C ASP A 966 -14.58 3.98 -30.52
N TYR A 967 -13.92 3.28 -29.59
CA TYR A 967 -14.56 2.76 -28.39
C TYR A 967 -14.99 3.89 -27.45
N TYR A 968 -14.12 4.85 -27.16
CA TYR A 968 -14.46 5.95 -26.25
C TYR A 968 -15.49 6.91 -26.83
N GLU A 969 -15.45 7.20 -28.14
CA GLU A 969 -16.49 8.02 -28.79
C GLU A 969 -17.88 7.45 -28.52
N LYS A 970 -18.02 6.12 -28.58
CA LYS A 970 -19.30 5.45 -28.31
C LYS A 970 -19.58 5.30 -26.81
N ALA A 971 -18.56 4.99 -26.00
CA ALA A 971 -18.73 4.78 -24.57
C ALA A 971 -19.13 6.07 -23.84
N LEU A 972 -18.55 7.21 -24.22
CA LEU A 972 -18.88 8.52 -23.65
C LEU A 972 -20.31 8.97 -23.98
N LEU A 973 -20.95 8.40 -25.00
CA LEU A 973 -22.36 8.61 -25.33
C LEU A 973 -23.32 7.72 -24.50
N GLN A 974 -22.81 6.75 -23.75
CA GLN A 974 -23.58 5.85 -22.88
C GLN A 974 -23.10 5.92 -21.41
N PRO A 975 -23.20 7.10 -20.75
CA PRO A 975 -22.77 7.27 -19.37
C PRO A 975 -23.57 6.36 -18.42
N GLY A 976 -22.92 5.87 -17.36
CA GLY A 976 -23.51 4.98 -16.34
C GLY A 976 -23.34 3.48 -16.60
N THR A 977 -23.40 3.01 -17.86
CA THR A 977 -23.27 1.57 -18.16
C THR A 977 -22.02 1.21 -18.97
N GLY A 978 -21.49 2.15 -19.76
CA GLY A 978 -20.42 1.87 -20.72
C GLY A 978 -20.86 0.85 -21.81
N ILE A 979 -19.89 0.32 -22.56
CA ILE A 979 -20.14 -0.67 -23.63
C ILE A 979 -19.49 -2.00 -23.25
N SER A 980 -20.27 -3.06 -23.17
CA SER A 980 -19.76 -4.39 -22.81
C SER A 980 -19.08 -5.12 -23.97
N ASN A 981 -18.29 -6.16 -23.65
CA ASN A 981 -17.61 -6.99 -24.66
C ASN A 981 -18.57 -7.61 -25.69
N SER A 982 -19.80 -7.98 -25.28
CA SER A 982 -20.81 -8.55 -26.18
C SER A 982 -21.51 -7.50 -27.03
N GLN A 983 -21.65 -6.27 -26.52
CA GLN A 983 -22.22 -5.14 -27.26
C GLN A 983 -21.23 -4.56 -28.27
N TRP A 984 -19.93 -4.62 -27.97
CA TRP A 984 -18.86 -4.16 -28.87
C TRP A 984 -18.68 -5.10 -30.07
N LYS A 985 -19.42 -4.84 -31.15
CA LYS A 985 -19.26 -5.50 -32.45
C LYS A 985 -18.39 -4.64 -33.37
N ASN A 986 -17.07 -4.80 -33.29
CA ASN A 986 -16.21 -4.13 -34.26
C ASN A 986 -16.38 -4.78 -35.65
N LYS A 987 -16.88 -4.03 -36.63
CA LYS A 987 -16.99 -4.47 -38.04
C LYS A 987 -15.71 -4.20 -38.84
N SER A 988 -14.73 -3.53 -38.26
CA SER A 988 -13.46 -3.17 -38.90
C SER A 988 -12.28 -3.79 -38.14
N ASN A 989 -11.38 -4.46 -38.87
CA ASN A 989 -10.13 -5.07 -38.40
C ASN A 989 -10.21 -6.41 -37.64
N ARG A 990 -10.73 -7.46 -38.28
CA ARG A 990 -10.27 -8.82 -37.95
C ARG A 990 -9.04 -9.16 -38.80
N PRO A 991 -7.84 -9.35 -38.24
CA PRO A 991 -6.90 -10.30 -38.81
C PRO A 991 -7.56 -11.69 -38.68
N ALA A 992 -7.50 -12.50 -39.73
CA ALA A 992 -8.07 -13.83 -39.72
C ALA A 992 -7.32 -14.69 -38.68
N ALA A 993 -8.01 -15.09 -37.60
CA ALA A 993 -7.44 -16.07 -36.66
C ALA A 993 -7.14 -17.37 -37.41
N PRO A 994 -5.91 -17.92 -37.35
CA PRO A 994 -5.65 -19.25 -37.90
C PRO A 994 -6.43 -20.27 -37.05
N ARG A 995 -7.22 -21.10 -37.72
CA ARG A 995 -7.88 -22.26 -37.11
C ARG A 995 -6.79 -23.27 -36.71
N VAL A 996 -6.47 -23.36 -35.43
CA VAL A 996 -5.67 -24.46 -34.88
C VAL A 996 -6.63 -25.60 -34.54
N LEU A 997 -6.55 -26.67 -35.33
CA LEU A 997 -7.15 -27.97 -35.03
C LEU A 997 -6.26 -28.67 -33.99
N VAL A 998 -6.77 -28.83 -32.77
CA VAL A 998 -6.14 -29.68 -31.76
C VAL A 998 -6.53 -31.13 -32.06
N LEU A 999 -5.58 -31.90 -32.58
CA LEU A 999 -5.64 -33.37 -32.52
C LEU A 999 -4.99 -33.80 -31.20
N SER A 1000 -5.76 -34.45 -30.33
CA SER A 1000 -5.22 -35.08 -29.13
C SER A 1000 -4.50 -36.38 -29.49
N VAL A 1001 -3.29 -36.55 -28.96
CA VAL A 1001 -2.74 -37.86 -28.58
C VAL A 1001 -2.20 -37.74 -27.17
#